data_AF-A0A9E5KGE8-F1
#
_entry.id   AF-A0A9E5KGE8-F1
#
_cell.length_a   1.000
_cell.length_b   1.000
_cell.length_c   1.000
_cell.angle_alpha   90.00
_cell.angle_beta   90.00
_cell.angle_gamma   90.00
#
_symmetry.space_group_name_H-M   'P 1'
#
loop_
_entity.id
_entity.type
_entity.pdbx_description
1 polymer ?
#
loop_
_entity_poly.entity_id
_entity_poly.type
_entity_poly.pdbx_seq_one_letter_code
_entity_poly.pdbx_strand_id
1 'polypeptide(L)'
;MNFWPKKHFYIYKVLLLIVLCSNVYGQNAGKLNTLRIHFVSTHKKATLTPETEIVLNQFFRAQGIQAKIDQFIHPLQGKLNQIYLQDTLPFYAEEMRNCRDAFFNSIHPKTEIDYYVFLTQDQIDTNGNGFSIFGKNILFLAAQPEALFLQNFSKYFLKTIGNVNTDANYSMDSLASYLKQRESLKIENESYFFFHDDSENTDSKNGLVAYYFWKQNAKGALEPTNNRYYLTPYKRNFGKVNLDVDNYWFRPFYVKNNRFIAPIHMGLVALAFFIMLVFRKKVNKRAEKAIHNKHKIGYLVVHIALWMLFAGVGTLVFFTTDTFYKQVFFNSTDFTKFGNQGVQSFKRYLDLSSSVVDQPAKKIYSEVYVKSKGKWHMRRMKKVLYFKVKSIDGKEEYRFQYSSNTISIKGYEQASTTHLVVLKFENDEGKTTDEKVLNYAGFDITQKLLAENPPKRILVLVNGYRPVSTSESFDESMMQIGKNGVEYPNSMNLLFEKDRFNYWTPWKRLNQQFIDRIHPNEVYYADGHHEVSTSNYESVLTFAQAAKNYPKPCKGKHHCFRYQDDNGMRISTLHKLPFRSNQKGFGERRKNGRIAGKNLIQLLNEIPGASKNDTLYLVAHSMGYAYALGIVDVLKKQCVFGSFYIIAPENASAGGVQPSQWQEVFQYGSIPFGRNKQAPCLQDGVAPQKRVSGLPAQYRLTFPKEYQRRMGFTESHFIGYYEWIFDIPKEKVGAVRQH
;
A
#
# COMPACT_ATOMS: atom_id res chain seq x y z
N MET A 1 68.69 -54.42 -27.14
CA MET A 1 68.08 -54.04 -25.85
C MET A 1 67.83 -52.53 -25.84
N ASN A 2 66.73 -52.13 -25.21
CA ASN A 2 66.32 -50.78 -24.76
C ASN A 2 65.35 -49.95 -25.64
N PHE A 3 64.22 -49.67 -24.98
CA PHE A 3 62.96 -49.09 -25.40
C PHE A 3 62.91 -47.57 -25.16
N TRP A 4 62.16 -46.86 -25.99
CA TRP A 4 61.70 -45.47 -25.83
C TRP A 4 60.19 -45.44 -25.53
N PRO A 5 59.66 -44.55 -24.66
CA PRO A 5 58.22 -44.35 -24.54
C PRO A 5 57.70 -42.98 -25.01
N LYS A 6 56.43 -43.06 -25.43
CA LYS A 6 55.53 -42.11 -26.10
C LYS A 6 55.08 -40.93 -25.21
N LYS A 7 55.07 -39.70 -25.77
CA LYS A 7 54.36 -38.53 -25.20
C LYS A 7 53.92 -37.49 -26.24
N HIS A 8 53.09 -37.83 -27.24
CA HIS A 8 52.49 -36.82 -28.15
C HIS A 8 51.13 -37.24 -28.74
N PHE A 9 50.08 -37.39 -27.92
CA PHE A 9 48.72 -37.68 -28.46
C PHE A 9 47.54 -36.95 -27.81
N TYR A 10 47.77 -36.00 -26.90
CA TYR A 10 46.67 -35.30 -26.19
C TYR A 10 46.39 -33.85 -26.69
N ILE A 11 47.37 -33.20 -27.32
CA ILE A 11 47.27 -31.76 -27.67
C ILE A 11 46.43 -31.53 -28.95
N TYR A 12 46.37 -32.51 -29.86
CA TYR A 12 45.63 -32.36 -31.12
C TYR A 12 44.11 -32.53 -30.98
N LYS A 13 43.61 -33.24 -29.95
CA LYS A 13 42.15 -33.40 -29.71
C LYS A 13 41.51 -32.18 -29.03
N VAL A 14 42.27 -31.40 -28.26
CA VAL A 14 41.77 -30.20 -27.58
C VAL A 14 41.69 -29.01 -28.55
N LEU A 15 42.67 -28.86 -29.45
CA LEU A 15 42.66 -27.80 -30.46
C LEU A 15 41.61 -28.02 -31.56
N LEU A 16 41.32 -29.28 -31.95
CA LEU A 16 40.25 -29.57 -32.91
C LEU A 16 38.84 -29.31 -32.34
N LEU A 17 38.64 -29.47 -31.02
CA LEU A 17 37.36 -29.15 -30.35
C LEU A 17 37.13 -27.63 -30.21
N ILE A 18 38.19 -26.84 -30.05
CA ILE A 18 38.09 -25.36 -29.92
C ILE A 18 37.80 -24.71 -31.29
N VAL A 19 38.27 -25.29 -32.39
CA VAL A 19 38.02 -24.80 -33.76
C VAL A 19 36.67 -25.28 -34.33
N LEU A 20 36.13 -26.41 -33.86
CA LEU A 20 34.79 -26.90 -34.23
C LEU A 20 33.66 -26.28 -33.40
N CYS A 21 33.90 -25.85 -32.16
CA CYS A 21 32.92 -25.09 -31.37
C CYS A 21 32.83 -23.59 -31.73
N SER A 22 33.80 -23.04 -32.46
CA SER A 22 33.80 -21.62 -32.87
C SER A 22 33.10 -21.35 -34.20
N ASN A 23 32.73 -22.38 -34.97
CA ASN A 23 32.10 -22.23 -36.29
C ASN A 23 30.62 -22.68 -36.38
N VAL A 24 29.98 -23.08 -35.27
CA VAL A 24 28.55 -23.47 -35.25
C VAL A 24 27.65 -22.46 -34.51
N TYR A 25 28.21 -21.37 -33.96
CA TYR A 25 27.44 -20.28 -33.33
C TYR A 25 27.63 -18.92 -34.03
N GLY A 26 27.91 -18.96 -35.33
CA GLY A 26 27.96 -17.78 -36.18
C GLY A 26 26.74 -17.70 -37.09
N GLN A 27 25.53 -17.58 -36.54
CA GLN A 27 24.33 -17.14 -37.28
C GLN A 27 23.12 -16.98 -36.33
N ASN A 28 23.08 -15.83 -35.64
CA ASN A 28 21.87 -15.14 -35.19
C ASN A 28 22.30 -13.86 -34.47
N ALA A 29 22.74 -12.86 -35.23
CA ALA A 29 22.93 -11.50 -34.72
C ALA A 29 21.57 -10.80 -34.59
N GLY A 30 20.69 -11.35 -33.76
CA GLY A 30 19.59 -10.59 -33.15
C GLY A 30 20.18 -9.76 -32.01
N LYS A 31 19.72 -8.51 -31.82
CA LYS A 31 20.12 -7.64 -30.69
C LYS A 31 20.06 -8.42 -29.37
N LEU A 32 21.21 -8.80 -28.82
CA LEU A 32 21.32 -9.38 -27.47
C LEU A 32 20.77 -8.37 -26.47
N ASN A 33 19.89 -8.81 -25.56
CA ASN A 33 19.43 -7.95 -24.47
C ASN A 33 20.60 -7.71 -23.50
N THR A 34 20.95 -6.44 -23.26
CA THR A 34 22.01 -6.07 -22.32
C THR A 34 21.45 -5.97 -20.90
N LEU A 35 21.98 -6.77 -19.98
CA LEU A 35 21.69 -6.71 -18.54
C LEU A 35 22.82 -5.92 -17.86
N ARG A 36 22.51 -4.94 -17.02
CA ARG A 36 23.52 -4.18 -16.26
C ARG A 36 23.39 -4.47 -14.77
N ILE A 37 24.51 -4.84 -14.14
CA ILE A 37 24.57 -5.20 -12.72
C ILE A 37 25.71 -4.42 -12.08
N HIS A 38 25.38 -3.65 -11.05
CA HIS A 38 26.29 -2.80 -10.29
C HIS A 38 26.54 -3.42 -8.92
N PHE A 39 27.75 -3.91 -8.66
CA PHE A 39 28.14 -4.37 -7.34
C PHE A 39 28.70 -3.20 -6.52
N VAL A 40 28.13 -2.95 -5.34
CA VAL A 40 28.49 -1.82 -4.48
C VAL A 40 29.14 -2.36 -3.21
N SER A 41 30.44 -2.13 -3.06
CA SER A 41 31.19 -2.55 -1.88
C SER A 41 30.91 -1.64 -0.68
N THR A 42 30.19 -2.13 0.33
CA THR A 42 29.85 -1.35 1.54
C THR A 42 30.94 -1.43 2.61
N HIS A 43 31.86 -2.41 2.50
CA HIS A 43 33.00 -2.61 3.39
C HIS A 43 34.25 -3.04 2.61
N LYS A 44 35.46 -2.71 3.09
CA LYS A 44 36.74 -2.98 2.40
C LYS A 44 36.97 -4.47 2.05
N LYS A 45 36.41 -5.36 2.86
CA LYS A 45 36.50 -6.83 2.69
C LYS A 45 35.30 -7.42 1.92
N ALA A 46 34.34 -6.59 1.52
CA ALA A 46 33.12 -7.00 0.83
C ALA A 46 33.19 -6.56 -0.63
N THR A 47 34.02 -7.25 -1.40
CA THR A 47 34.30 -6.98 -2.83
C THR A 47 34.02 -8.21 -3.66
N LEU A 48 33.63 -8.02 -4.92
CA LEU A 48 33.48 -9.12 -5.86
C LEU A 48 34.86 -9.53 -6.37
N THR A 49 35.19 -10.83 -6.31
CA THR A 49 36.46 -11.33 -6.83
C THR A 49 36.44 -11.36 -8.36
N PRO A 50 37.59 -11.12 -9.03
CA PRO A 50 37.69 -11.21 -10.49
C PRO A 50 37.23 -12.58 -11.03
N GLU A 51 37.53 -13.66 -10.32
CA GLU A 51 37.12 -15.02 -10.67
C GLU A 51 35.59 -15.15 -10.69
N THR A 52 34.91 -14.63 -9.66
CA THR A 52 33.44 -14.67 -9.57
C THR A 52 32.79 -13.83 -10.67
N GLU A 53 33.37 -12.66 -10.99
CA GLU A 53 32.89 -11.81 -12.09
C GLU A 53 32.95 -12.53 -13.45
N ILE A 54 34.06 -13.23 -13.72
CA ILE A 54 34.23 -14.03 -14.93
C ILE A 54 33.15 -15.13 -15.00
N VAL A 55 32.91 -15.83 -13.90
CA VAL A 55 31.89 -16.90 -13.83
C VAL A 55 30.49 -16.34 -14.09
N LEU A 56 30.12 -15.20 -13.50
CA LEU A 56 28.83 -14.55 -13.75
C LEU A 56 28.66 -14.13 -15.22
N ASN A 57 29.69 -13.51 -15.80
CA ASN A 57 29.67 -13.10 -17.21
C ASN A 57 29.53 -14.31 -18.15
N GLN A 58 30.26 -15.40 -17.88
CA GLN A 58 30.15 -16.64 -18.63
C GLN A 58 28.76 -17.27 -18.49
N PHE A 59 28.19 -17.27 -17.28
CA PHE A 59 26.86 -17.77 -17.01
C PHE A 59 25.79 -17.05 -17.83
N PHE A 60 25.72 -15.71 -17.77
CA PHE A 60 24.73 -14.94 -18.52
C PHE A 60 24.92 -15.09 -20.03
N ARG A 61 26.18 -15.11 -20.50
CA ARG A 61 26.51 -15.33 -21.91
C ARG A 61 26.03 -16.70 -22.40
N ALA A 62 26.16 -17.74 -21.58
CA ALA A 62 25.64 -19.07 -21.89
C ALA A 62 24.11 -19.12 -22.00
N GLN A 63 23.39 -18.13 -21.46
CA GLN A 63 21.94 -17.98 -21.61
C GLN A 63 21.55 -16.98 -22.71
N GLY A 64 22.48 -16.52 -23.55
CA GLY A 64 22.18 -15.55 -24.61
C GLY A 64 21.95 -14.12 -24.09
N ILE A 65 22.46 -13.77 -22.91
CA ILE A 65 22.34 -12.44 -22.31
C ILE A 65 23.72 -11.79 -22.23
N GLN A 66 23.83 -10.54 -22.67
CA GLN A 66 25.05 -9.76 -22.47
C GLN A 66 24.98 -9.05 -21.12
N ALA A 67 25.65 -9.59 -20.10
CA ALA A 67 25.81 -8.91 -18.81
C ALA A 67 26.96 -7.88 -18.89
N LYS A 68 26.69 -6.67 -18.42
CA LYS A 68 27.71 -5.67 -18.11
C LYS A 68 27.75 -5.54 -16.59
N ILE A 69 28.88 -5.93 -16.00
CA ILE A 69 29.11 -5.86 -14.56
C ILE A 69 30.00 -4.66 -14.28
N ASP A 70 29.54 -3.76 -13.42
CA ASP A 70 30.31 -2.62 -12.92
C ASP A 70 30.52 -2.78 -11.41
N GLN A 71 31.71 -2.44 -10.90
CA GLN A 71 32.01 -2.46 -9.46
C GLN A 71 32.21 -1.04 -8.93
N PHE A 72 31.51 -0.70 -7.86
CA PHE A 72 31.60 0.59 -7.18
C PHE A 72 32.02 0.43 -5.72
N ILE A 73 32.71 1.45 -5.21
CA ILE A 73 33.02 1.58 -3.79
C ILE A 73 31.99 2.54 -3.17
N HIS A 74 31.37 2.13 -2.07
CA HIS A 74 30.42 2.99 -1.37
C HIS A 74 31.13 4.25 -0.81
N PRO A 75 30.58 5.47 -0.97
CA PRO A 75 31.24 6.71 -0.53
C PRO A 75 31.48 6.78 0.99
N LEU A 76 30.65 6.09 1.77
CA LEU A 76 30.77 5.95 3.22
C LEU A 76 31.38 4.60 3.67
N GLN A 77 32.09 3.89 2.80
CA GLN A 77 32.68 2.58 3.13
C GLN A 77 33.47 2.64 4.45
N GLY A 78 33.15 1.73 5.39
CA GLY A 78 33.77 1.68 6.72
C GLY A 78 33.22 2.67 7.75
N LYS A 79 32.31 3.58 7.37
CA LYS A 79 31.54 4.46 8.27
C LYS A 79 30.05 4.12 8.33
N LEU A 80 29.63 3.11 7.56
CA LEU A 80 28.26 2.61 7.56
C LEU A 80 28.00 1.76 8.80
N ASN A 81 26.76 1.82 9.30
CA ASN A 81 26.28 0.91 10.32
C ASN A 81 26.29 -0.54 9.79
N GLN A 82 26.38 -1.50 10.70
CA GLN A 82 26.30 -2.92 10.34
C GLN A 82 24.93 -3.25 9.72
N ILE A 83 24.93 -4.02 8.63
CA ILE A 83 23.72 -4.31 7.85
C ILE A 83 23.33 -5.77 8.03
N TYR A 84 22.38 -6.02 8.92
CA TYR A 84 21.89 -7.37 9.19
C TYR A 84 21.04 -7.92 8.04
N LEU A 85 21.53 -8.96 7.37
CA LEU A 85 20.83 -9.63 6.28
C LEU A 85 19.83 -10.65 6.81
N GLN A 86 18.52 -10.36 6.72
CA GLN A 86 17.47 -11.30 7.13
C GLN A 86 16.36 -11.40 6.07
N ASP A 87 16.27 -12.54 5.40
CA ASP A 87 15.35 -12.81 4.26
C ASP A 87 13.87 -12.94 4.66
N THR A 88 13.54 -12.69 5.94
CA THR A 88 12.17 -12.77 6.47
C THR A 88 11.42 -11.43 6.41
N LEU A 89 12.10 -10.32 6.11
CA LEU A 89 11.48 -8.99 6.09
C LEU A 89 10.84 -8.70 4.71
N PRO A 90 9.61 -8.13 4.65
CA PRO A 90 9.02 -7.67 3.38
C PRO A 90 9.51 -6.27 2.96
N PHE A 91 10.48 -5.68 3.69
CA PHE A 91 11.00 -4.32 3.48
C PHE A 91 12.50 -4.22 3.80
N TYR A 92 13.20 -3.23 3.24
CA TYR A 92 14.60 -2.95 3.58
C TYR A 92 14.69 -2.40 5.00
N ALA A 93 15.54 -2.98 5.85
CA ALA A 93 15.82 -2.45 7.19
C ALA A 93 16.43 -1.04 7.15
N GLU A 94 16.38 -0.30 8.26
CA GLU A 94 16.84 1.10 8.30
C GLU A 94 18.29 1.27 7.85
N GLU A 95 19.17 0.35 8.22
CA GLU A 95 20.58 0.35 7.87
C GLU A 95 20.79 0.09 6.37
N MET A 96 20.00 -0.82 5.80
CA MET A 96 19.98 -1.07 4.34
C MET A 96 19.54 0.18 3.59
N ARG A 97 18.51 0.86 4.08
CA ARG A 97 18.00 2.10 3.47
C ARG A 97 19.03 3.21 3.55
N ASN A 98 19.59 3.46 4.73
CA ASN A 98 20.62 4.48 4.93
C ASN A 98 21.85 4.22 4.04
N CYS A 99 22.28 2.97 3.90
CA CYS A 99 23.35 2.60 2.98
C CYS A 99 22.97 2.86 1.52
N ARG A 100 21.85 2.30 1.05
CA ARG A 100 21.30 2.51 -0.30
C ARG A 100 21.22 3.99 -0.66
N ASP A 101 20.67 4.77 0.25
CA ASP A 101 20.33 6.17 0.09
C ASP A 101 21.56 7.06 0.06
N ALA A 102 22.55 6.77 0.91
CA ALA A 102 23.85 7.43 0.86
C ALA A 102 24.59 7.18 -0.45
N PHE A 103 24.53 5.95 -0.99
CA PHE A 103 25.13 5.63 -2.27
C PHE A 103 24.50 6.42 -3.42
N PHE A 104 23.18 6.37 -3.55
CA PHE A 104 22.47 7.02 -4.67
C PHE A 104 22.44 8.55 -4.58
N ASN A 105 22.70 9.12 -3.40
CA ASN A 105 22.85 10.56 -3.22
C ASN A 105 24.29 11.06 -3.48
N SER A 106 25.19 10.17 -3.87
CA SER A 106 26.57 10.52 -4.24
C SER A 106 26.72 10.71 -5.76
N ILE A 107 27.94 10.54 -6.28
CA ILE A 107 28.24 10.60 -7.72
C ILE A 107 27.59 9.47 -8.54
N HIS A 108 26.92 8.51 -7.90
CA HIS A 108 26.30 7.35 -8.55
C HIS A 108 24.76 7.41 -8.48
N PRO A 109 24.10 8.26 -9.29
CA PRO A 109 22.64 8.32 -9.34
C PRO A 109 22.05 7.01 -9.89
N LYS A 110 20.92 6.59 -9.32
CA LYS A 110 20.23 5.36 -9.71
C LYS A 110 19.66 5.43 -11.14
N THR A 111 19.80 4.34 -11.89
CA THR A 111 19.15 4.14 -13.19
C THR A 111 17.95 3.19 -13.06
N GLU A 112 16.98 3.31 -13.98
CA GLU A 112 15.66 2.66 -13.85
C GLU A 112 15.69 1.14 -14.14
N ILE A 113 16.68 0.66 -14.89
CA ILE A 113 16.72 -0.70 -15.44
C ILE A 113 17.90 -1.53 -14.92
N ASP A 114 18.85 -0.92 -14.20
CA ASP A 114 20.04 -1.61 -13.75
C ASP A 114 19.79 -2.26 -12.39
N TYR A 115 20.49 -3.36 -12.12
CA TYR A 115 20.44 -4.06 -10.84
C TYR A 115 21.57 -3.60 -9.94
N TYR A 116 21.28 -3.34 -8.67
CA TYR A 116 22.27 -2.93 -7.68
C TYR A 116 22.41 -3.99 -6.58
N VAL A 117 23.64 -4.47 -6.39
CA VAL A 117 23.99 -5.50 -5.41
C VAL A 117 24.91 -4.91 -4.37
N PHE A 118 24.38 -4.61 -3.19
CA PHE A 118 25.16 -4.07 -2.07
C PHE A 118 25.85 -5.22 -1.35
N LEU A 119 27.17 -5.27 -1.44
CA LEU A 119 28.02 -6.29 -0.82
C LEU A 119 28.34 -5.90 0.63
N THR A 120 27.97 -6.74 1.59
CA THR A 120 28.16 -6.52 3.03
C THR A 120 29.23 -7.46 3.61
N GLN A 121 29.75 -7.12 4.81
CA GLN A 121 30.79 -7.89 5.50
C GLN A 121 30.24 -8.93 6.49
N ASP A 122 28.92 -9.02 6.65
CA ASP A 122 28.32 -9.83 7.71
C ASP A 122 28.72 -11.31 7.59
N GLN A 123 29.13 -11.89 8.72
CA GLN A 123 29.44 -13.30 8.84
C GLN A 123 28.14 -14.10 9.00
N ILE A 124 28.16 -15.30 8.41
CA ILE A 124 27.05 -16.26 8.39
C ILE A 124 26.65 -16.60 9.83
N ASP A 125 25.58 -15.99 10.33
CA ASP A 125 24.86 -16.55 11.47
C ASP A 125 23.54 -17.15 10.98
N THR A 126 23.68 -18.42 10.58
CA THR A 126 22.69 -19.49 10.44
C THR A 126 21.32 -19.28 9.79
N ASN A 127 20.87 -18.11 9.31
CA ASN A 127 19.64 -18.01 8.50
C ASN A 127 19.49 -16.74 7.61
N GLY A 128 20.50 -16.43 6.80
CA GLY A 128 20.33 -15.50 5.67
C GLY A 128 21.65 -14.95 5.10
N ASN A 129 21.98 -15.29 3.85
CA ASN A 129 23.20 -14.82 3.17
C ASN A 129 22.94 -13.61 2.24
N GLY A 130 21.75 -13.01 2.33
CA GLY A 130 21.33 -11.93 1.48
C GLY A 130 19.90 -11.47 1.80
N PHE A 131 19.51 -10.37 1.17
CA PHE A 131 18.20 -9.78 1.28
C PHE A 131 17.79 -9.15 -0.05
N SER A 132 16.60 -9.47 -0.52
CA SER A 132 16.00 -8.83 -1.68
C SER A 132 14.49 -8.82 -1.54
N ILE A 133 13.84 -7.76 -2.00
CA ILE A 133 12.39 -7.70 -2.07
C ILE A 133 11.94 -8.13 -3.47
N PHE A 134 10.85 -8.88 -3.53
CA PHE A 134 10.28 -9.36 -4.77
C PHE A 134 10.03 -8.21 -5.76
N GLY A 135 10.54 -8.35 -6.99
CA GLY A 135 10.36 -7.35 -8.06
C GLY A 135 11.17 -6.06 -7.91
N LYS A 136 12.08 -5.94 -6.92
CA LYS A 136 12.94 -4.76 -6.75
C LYS A 136 14.32 -5.01 -7.39
N ASN A 137 14.85 -4.04 -8.12
CA ASN A 137 16.20 -4.11 -8.72
C ASN A 137 17.36 -3.82 -7.74
N ILE A 138 17.14 -4.00 -6.44
CA ILE A 138 18.13 -3.80 -5.39
C ILE A 138 18.17 -5.07 -4.55
N LEU A 139 19.37 -5.54 -4.24
CA LEU A 139 19.59 -6.60 -3.26
C LEU A 139 20.83 -6.31 -2.42
N PHE A 140 20.84 -6.86 -1.21
CA PHE A 140 21.99 -6.87 -0.31
C PHE A 140 22.49 -8.31 -0.20
N LEU A 141 23.79 -8.51 -0.27
CA LEU A 141 24.38 -9.85 -0.26
C LEU A 141 25.64 -9.88 0.60
N ALA A 142 25.84 -10.95 1.34
CA ALA A 142 27.12 -11.20 1.99
C ALA A 142 28.17 -11.53 0.92
N ALA A 143 29.32 -10.85 0.95
CA ALA A 143 30.41 -11.13 0.01
C ALA A 143 31.16 -12.43 0.34
N GLN A 144 31.03 -12.93 1.57
CA GLN A 144 31.71 -14.12 2.07
C GLN A 144 30.72 -15.08 2.73
N PRO A 145 30.98 -16.39 2.68
CA PRO A 145 32.11 -17.06 2.05
C PRO A 145 31.92 -17.15 0.54
N GLU A 146 33.01 -16.93 -0.21
CA GLU A 146 33.02 -16.94 -1.67
C GLU A 146 32.39 -18.20 -2.29
N ALA A 147 32.61 -19.36 -1.66
CA ALA A 147 32.07 -20.65 -2.12
C ALA A 147 30.53 -20.68 -2.25
N LEU A 148 29.81 -19.86 -1.47
CA LEU A 148 28.35 -19.80 -1.50
C LEU A 148 27.82 -18.58 -2.25
N PHE A 149 28.69 -17.66 -2.68
CA PHE A 149 28.30 -16.38 -3.26
C PHE A 149 27.39 -16.54 -4.48
N LEU A 150 27.77 -17.38 -5.44
CA LEU A 150 27.02 -17.59 -6.69
C LEU A 150 25.62 -18.18 -6.46
N GLN A 151 25.53 -19.11 -5.50
CA GLN A 151 24.26 -19.70 -5.09
C GLN A 151 23.34 -18.65 -4.46
N ASN A 152 23.89 -17.85 -3.54
CA ASN A 152 23.14 -16.78 -2.88
C ASN A 152 22.72 -15.70 -3.88
N PHE A 153 23.64 -15.25 -4.73
CA PHE A 153 23.34 -14.31 -5.79
C PHE A 153 22.19 -14.80 -6.66
N SER A 154 22.23 -16.05 -7.13
CA SER A 154 21.13 -16.63 -7.92
C SER A 154 19.80 -16.63 -7.17
N LYS A 155 19.80 -17.05 -5.90
CA LYS A 155 18.60 -17.06 -5.05
C LYS A 155 17.95 -15.67 -4.97
N TYR A 156 18.72 -14.66 -4.58
CA TYR A 156 18.19 -13.31 -4.36
C TYR A 156 17.92 -12.58 -5.68
N PHE A 157 18.71 -12.83 -6.72
CA PHE A 157 18.47 -12.29 -8.05
C PHE A 157 17.21 -12.87 -8.70
N LEU A 158 16.89 -14.15 -8.47
CA LEU A 158 15.61 -14.72 -8.91
C LEU A 158 14.40 -14.05 -8.25
N LYS A 159 14.54 -13.66 -6.97
CA LYS A 159 13.51 -12.94 -6.22
C LYS A 159 13.35 -11.50 -6.76
N THR A 160 14.42 -10.83 -7.16
CA THR A 160 14.34 -9.49 -7.77
C THR A 160 13.71 -9.49 -9.16
N ILE A 161 13.93 -10.52 -9.99
CA ILE A 161 13.35 -10.64 -11.34
C ILE A 161 11.94 -11.25 -11.39
N GLY A 162 11.34 -11.51 -10.21
CA GLY A 162 9.89 -11.63 -10.04
C GLY A 162 9.26 -13.00 -10.24
N ASN A 163 9.93 -14.12 -9.92
CA ASN A 163 9.32 -15.44 -10.17
C ASN A 163 9.38 -16.53 -9.07
N VAL A 164 9.85 -16.31 -7.84
CA VAL A 164 9.85 -17.42 -6.85
C VAL A 164 9.47 -16.99 -5.44
N ASN A 165 8.49 -17.68 -4.87
CA ASN A 165 8.11 -17.63 -3.45
C ASN A 165 7.98 -19.05 -2.84
N THR A 166 8.70 -20.05 -3.39
CA THR A 166 8.53 -21.47 -3.02
C THR A 166 9.85 -22.24 -3.11
N ASP A 167 10.02 -23.21 -2.22
CA ASP A 167 11.14 -24.13 -1.93
C ASP A 167 11.80 -24.91 -3.11
N ALA A 168 12.01 -24.30 -4.27
CA ALA A 168 12.78 -24.89 -5.35
C ALA A 168 14.28 -24.77 -5.05
N ASN A 169 15.06 -25.81 -5.35
CA ASN A 169 16.52 -25.79 -5.24
C ASN A 169 17.10 -24.54 -5.92
N TYR A 170 17.52 -23.57 -5.11
CA TYR A 170 18.03 -22.26 -5.54
C TYR A 170 19.48 -22.39 -6.04
N SER A 171 19.64 -23.06 -7.18
CA SER A 171 20.93 -23.20 -7.89
C SER A 171 20.99 -22.26 -9.11
N MET A 172 22.20 -22.08 -9.64
CA MET A 172 22.42 -21.40 -10.93
C MET A 172 21.59 -22.03 -12.07
N ASP A 173 21.29 -23.33 -12.00
CA ASP A 173 20.51 -24.05 -13.02
C ASP A 173 19.03 -23.60 -13.06
N SER A 174 18.47 -23.29 -11.89
CA SER A 174 17.12 -22.72 -11.77
C SER A 174 17.06 -21.32 -12.39
N LEU A 175 18.11 -20.50 -12.18
CA LEU A 175 18.23 -19.20 -12.84
C LEU A 175 18.40 -19.35 -14.36
N ALA A 176 19.21 -20.30 -14.82
CA ALA A 176 19.38 -20.58 -16.25
C ALA A 176 18.07 -21.00 -16.91
N SER A 177 17.31 -21.90 -16.26
CA SER A 177 16.01 -22.37 -16.75
C SER A 177 15.00 -21.23 -16.90
N TYR A 178 14.97 -20.30 -15.93
CA TYR A 178 14.11 -19.12 -16.00
C TYR A 178 14.49 -18.18 -17.15
N LEU A 179 15.79 -17.90 -17.31
CA LEU A 179 16.29 -17.01 -18.35
C LEU A 179 16.04 -17.57 -19.76
N LYS A 180 16.10 -18.90 -19.94
CA LYS A 180 15.78 -19.56 -21.22
C LYS A 180 14.30 -19.50 -21.61
N GLN A 181 13.39 -19.44 -20.63
CA GLN A 181 11.94 -19.39 -20.89
C GLN A 181 11.43 -18.00 -21.32
N ARG A 182 12.25 -16.95 -21.22
CA ARG A 182 11.87 -15.59 -21.63
C ARG A 182 12.61 -15.16 -22.89
N GLU A 183 11.87 -14.89 -23.96
CA GLU A 183 12.42 -14.41 -25.24
C GLU A 183 13.06 -13.01 -25.15
N SER A 184 12.76 -12.24 -24.11
CA SER A 184 13.56 -11.06 -23.75
C SER A 184 13.42 -10.68 -22.28
N LEU A 185 14.53 -10.31 -21.64
CA LEU A 185 14.54 -9.57 -20.35
C LEU A 185 14.09 -8.11 -20.54
N LYS A 186 13.26 -7.80 -21.54
CA LYS A 186 12.64 -6.48 -21.69
C LYS A 186 11.63 -6.30 -20.56
N ILE A 187 12.17 -5.82 -19.44
CA ILE A 187 11.65 -4.80 -18.54
C ILE A 187 10.21 -4.35 -18.91
N GLU A 188 9.22 -5.08 -18.40
CA GLU A 188 7.90 -4.53 -18.08
C GLU A 188 7.84 -4.01 -16.63
N ASN A 189 8.98 -3.99 -15.94
CA ASN A 189 9.11 -3.29 -14.67
C ASN A 189 9.40 -1.81 -14.96
N GLU A 190 8.35 -1.02 -15.24
CA GLU A 190 8.29 0.40 -14.84
C GLU A 190 8.32 0.47 -13.29
N SER A 191 9.33 -0.13 -12.65
CA SER A 191 9.51 -0.13 -11.19
C SER A 191 10.42 1.03 -10.80
N TYR A 192 9.95 2.23 -11.10
CA TYR A 192 10.55 3.47 -10.64
C TYR A 192 10.36 3.58 -9.12
N PHE A 193 11.43 3.87 -8.36
CA PHE A 193 11.37 4.07 -6.89
C PHE A 193 11.93 5.42 -6.48
N PHE A 194 11.22 6.06 -5.55
CA PHE A 194 11.67 7.22 -4.77
C PHE A 194 12.32 6.80 -3.44
N PHE A 195 13.11 7.73 -2.92
CA PHE A 195 13.89 7.70 -1.68
C PHE A 195 13.11 7.41 -0.37
N HIS A 196 11.78 7.24 -0.41
CA HIS A 196 10.92 6.88 0.75
C HIS A 196 10.20 5.56 0.60
N ASP A 197 10.61 4.70 -0.34
CA ASP A 197 9.95 3.41 -0.53
C ASP A 197 10.45 2.38 0.50
N ASP A 198 9.87 2.45 1.69
CA ASP A 198 10.19 1.59 2.84
C ASP A 198 9.13 0.53 3.09
N SER A 199 8.07 0.45 2.27
CA SER A 199 7.20 -0.74 2.15
C SER A 199 6.02 -0.61 1.18
N GLU A 200 5.60 0.56 0.70
CA GLU A 200 4.26 0.68 0.10
C GLU A 200 4.08 1.61 -1.11
N ASN A 201 5.11 2.27 -1.63
CA ASN A 201 4.97 3.28 -2.68
C ASN A 201 5.23 2.71 -4.08
N THR A 202 4.60 1.57 -4.40
CA THR A 202 4.39 1.19 -5.80
C THR A 202 3.38 2.16 -6.40
N ASP A 203 3.66 2.72 -7.58
CA ASP A 203 2.74 3.57 -8.36
C ASP A 203 1.33 2.98 -8.30
N SER A 204 0.48 3.56 -7.44
CA SER A 204 -0.82 2.99 -7.17
C SER A 204 -1.82 3.54 -8.18
N LYS A 205 -2.56 2.65 -8.84
CA LYS A 205 -3.57 3.02 -9.85
C LYS A 205 -4.86 3.56 -9.23
N ASN A 206 -5.04 3.40 -7.90
CA ASN A 206 -6.22 3.83 -7.15
C ASN A 206 -5.85 4.78 -6.01
N GLY A 207 -6.81 5.59 -5.56
CA GLY A 207 -6.59 6.57 -4.52
C GLY A 207 -7.42 7.83 -4.77
N LEU A 208 -7.89 8.45 -3.70
CA LEU A 208 -8.74 9.65 -3.80
C LEU A 208 -8.02 10.87 -4.41
N VAL A 209 -6.70 10.91 -4.40
CA VAL A 209 -5.90 12.01 -4.93
C VAL A 209 -4.97 11.50 -6.02
N ALA A 210 -5.12 12.04 -7.23
CA ALA A 210 -4.20 11.78 -8.33
C ALA A 210 -3.16 12.89 -8.44
N TYR A 211 -1.89 12.51 -8.50
CA TYR A 211 -0.79 13.46 -8.62
C TYR A 211 -0.40 13.62 -10.09
N TYR A 212 -0.27 14.86 -10.54
CA TYR A 212 0.19 15.21 -11.89
C TYR A 212 1.33 16.21 -11.82
N PHE A 213 2.34 16.04 -12.66
CA PHE A 213 3.48 16.96 -12.76
C PHE A 213 3.70 17.34 -14.22
N TRP A 214 3.82 18.63 -14.51
CA TRP A 214 4.21 19.10 -15.84
C TRP A 214 4.94 20.43 -15.79
N LYS A 215 5.66 20.74 -16.87
CA LYS A 215 6.32 22.03 -17.09
C LYS A 215 5.51 22.84 -18.08
N GLN A 216 5.45 24.15 -17.88
CA GLN A 216 4.82 25.09 -18.80
C GLN A 216 5.83 26.13 -19.27
N ASN A 217 5.82 26.37 -20.58
CA ASN A 217 6.58 27.45 -21.19
C ASN A 217 5.93 28.83 -20.88
N ALA A 218 6.59 29.91 -21.30
CA ALA A 218 6.10 31.28 -21.07
C ALA A 218 4.73 31.57 -21.72
N LYS A 219 4.34 30.82 -22.76
CA LYS A 219 3.06 30.93 -23.47
C LYS A 219 1.95 30.04 -22.84
N GLY A 220 2.24 29.32 -21.77
CA GLY A 220 1.30 28.45 -21.06
C GLY A 220 1.12 27.06 -21.67
N ALA A 221 1.87 26.72 -22.72
CA ALA A 221 1.87 25.38 -23.29
C ALA A 221 2.78 24.43 -22.52
N LEU A 222 2.39 23.16 -22.50
CA LEU A 222 3.11 22.12 -21.79
C LEU A 222 4.39 21.75 -22.53
N GLU A 223 5.49 21.67 -21.79
CA GLU A 223 6.77 21.21 -22.33
C GLU A 223 6.91 19.69 -22.15
N PRO A 224 7.29 18.95 -23.20
CA PRO A 224 7.48 17.51 -23.08
C PRO A 224 8.63 17.18 -22.12
N THR A 225 8.41 16.19 -21.27
CA THR A 225 9.40 15.59 -20.37
C THR A 225 9.45 14.09 -20.69
N ASN A 226 10.58 13.59 -21.21
CA ASN A 226 10.75 12.19 -21.62
C ASN A 226 9.64 11.69 -22.57
N ASN A 227 9.37 12.43 -23.65
CA ASN A 227 8.31 12.16 -24.63
C ASN A 227 6.86 12.14 -24.08
N ARG A 228 6.62 12.59 -22.84
CA ARG A 228 5.28 12.78 -22.26
C ARG A 228 5.08 14.24 -21.86
N TYR A 229 3.88 14.79 -22.08
CA TYR A 229 3.57 16.19 -21.72
C TYR A 229 3.26 16.39 -20.24
N TYR A 230 2.90 15.31 -19.54
CA TYR A 230 2.67 15.29 -18.11
C TYR A 230 3.07 13.93 -17.54
N LEU A 231 3.40 13.91 -16.25
CA LEU A 231 3.78 12.72 -15.49
C LEU A 231 2.72 12.41 -14.44
N THR A 232 2.31 11.16 -14.37
CA THR A 232 1.30 10.61 -13.45
C THR A 232 1.92 9.57 -12.54
N PRO A 233 2.73 9.99 -11.55
CA PRO A 233 3.55 9.04 -10.81
C PRO A 233 2.74 8.17 -9.86
N TYR A 234 1.67 8.66 -9.23
CA TYR A 234 0.95 7.88 -8.23
C TYR A 234 -0.40 8.48 -7.87
N LYS A 235 -1.32 7.63 -7.43
CA LYS A 235 -2.49 8.04 -6.62
C LYS A 235 -2.26 7.72 -5.15
N ARG A 236 -2.89 8.49 -4.25
CA ARG A 236 -2.91 8.26 -2.79
C ARG A 236 -4.24 8.66 -2.18
N ASN A 237 -4.44 8.37 -0.90
CA ASN A 237 -5.66 8.76 -0.15
C ASN A 237 -5.52 10.06 0.65
N PHE A 238 -4.44 10.79 0.42
CA PHE A 238 -4.15 12.08 1.01
C PHE A 238 -3.62 13.01 -0.06
N GLY A 239 -3.83 14.31 0.14
CA GLY A 239 -3.18 15.38 -0.58
C GLY A 239 -2.03 15.96 0.22
N LYS A 240 -1.19 16.78 -0.42
CA LYS A 240 -0.11 17.50 0.26
C LYS A 240 -0.59 18.89 0.66
N VAL A 241 -0.07 19.39 1.77
CA VAL A 241 -0.22 20.78 2.23
C VAL A 241 1.15 21.35 2.51
N ASN A 242 1.52 22.43 1.83
CA ASN A 242 2.78 23.13 2.09
C ASN A 242 2.59 24.17 3.20
N LEU A 243 3.28 23.98 4.32
CA LEU A 243 3.30 24.85 5.49
C LEU A 243 4.23 26.06 5.31
N ASP A 244 5.13 26.02 4.33
CA ASP A 244 6.08 27.09 4.06
C ASP A 244 5.44 28.14 3.14
N VAL A 245 4.55 28.94 3.73
CA VAL A 245 3.80 30.01 3.07
C VAL A 245 4.52 31.33 3.26
N ASP A 246 4.69 32.08 2.18
CA ASP A 246 5.32 33.40 2.23
C ASP A 246 4.47 34.43 3.00
N ASN A 247 3.14 34.30 2.99
CA ASN A 247 2.24 35.21 3.71
C ASN A 247 2.10 34.83 5.19
N TYR A 248 2.58 35.71 6.08
CA TYR A 248 2.53 35.54 7.53
C TYR A 248 1.12 35.25 8.08
N TRP A 249 0.08 35.94 7.58
CA TRP A 249 -1.30 35.76 8.07
C TRP A 249 -1.86 34.37 7.78
N PHE A 250 -1.36 33.71 6.74
CA PHE A 250 -1.76 32.37 6.32
C PHE A 250 -0.79 31.29 6.79
N ARG A 251 0.33 31.65 7.41
CA ARG A 251 1.30 30.66 7.90
C ARG A 251 0.75 30.02 9.18
N PRO A 252 0.49 28.70 9.20
CA PRO A 252 -0.05 28.05 10.39
C PRO A 252 1.01 28.02 11.50
N PHE A 253 0.64 28.46 12.70
CA PHE A 253 1.48 28.34 13.91
C PHE A 253 1.09 27.12 14.76
N TYR A 254 -0.06 26.51 14.49
CA TYR A 254 -0.53 25.31 15.17
C TYR A 254 -1.02 24.28 14.16
N VAL A 255 -0.44 23.07 14.24
CA VAL A 255 -0.80 21.92 13.41
C VAL A 255 -0.96 20.70 14.31
N LYS A 256 -2.19 20.19 14.45
CA LYS A 256 -2.47 18.93 15.17
C LYS A 256 -3.69 18.25 14.59
N ASN A 257 -3.61 16.94 14.31
CA ASN A 257 -4.71 16.12 13.79
C ASN A 257 -5.42 16.74 12.57
N ASN A 258 -4.68 17.27 11.60
CA ASN A 258 -5.18 17.99 10.42
C ASN A 258 -6.00 19.27 10.72
N ARG A 259 -5.84 19.85 11.91
CA ARG A 259 -6.29 21.21 12.21
C ARG A 259 -5.13 22.16 12.04
N PHE A 260 -5.36 23.23 11.28
CA PHE A 260 -4.37 24.24 10.93
C PHE A 260 -4.90 25.57 11.43
N ILE A 261 -4.21 26.20 12.37
CA ILE A 261 -4.58 27.52 12.86
C ILE A 261 -3.47 28.50 12.48
N ALA A 262 -3.89 29.56 11.80
CA ALA A 262 -3.04 30.65 11.32
C ALA A 262 -3.45 31.98 11.95
N PRO A 263 -2.58 33.01 11.97
CA PRO A 263 -2.86 34.31 12.61
C PRO A 263 -4.17 34.96 12.15
N ILE A 264 -4.59 34.75 10.89
CA ILE A 264 -5.86 35.28 10.37
C ILE A 264 -7.09 34.84 11.18
N HIS A 265 -7.08 33.61 11.74
CA HIS A 265 -8.16 33.11 12.58
C HIS A 265 -8.28 33.94 13.85
N MET A 266 -7.14 34.19 14.51
CA MET A 266 -7.10 34.96 15.75
C MET A 266 -7.40 36.44 15.49
N GLY A 267 -6.87 36.99 14.39
CA GLY A 267 -7.10 38.39 14.00
C GLY A 267 -8.57 38.68 13.73
N LEU A 268 -9.27 37.83 12.98
CA LEU A 268 -10.70 38.02 12.69
C LEU A 268 -11.60 37.80 13.90
N VAL A 269 -11.28 36.82 14.76
CA VAL A 269 -12.01 36.63 16.03
C VAL A 269 -11.78 37.83 16.96
N ALA A 270 -10.56 38.35 17.06
CA ALA A 270 -10.26 39.54 17.85
C ALA A 270 -10.96 40.79 17.31
N LEU A 271 -10.99 40.97 15.99
CA LEU A 271 -11.72 42.06 15.35
C LEU A 271 -13.23 41.97 15.63
N ALA A 272 -13.81 40.77 15.48
CA ALA A 272 -15.21 40.54 15.83
C ALA A 272 -15.47 40.84 17.31
N PHE A 273 -14.57 40.41 18.20
CA PHE A 273 -14.67 40.71 19.63
C PHE A 273 -14.60 42.21 19.92
N PHE A 274 -13.71 42.95 19.26
CA PHE A 274 -13.61 44.40 19.39
C PHE A 274 -14.89 45.11 18.94
N ILE A 275 -15.43 44.75 17.77
CA ILE A 275 -16.71 45.27 17.27
C ILE A 275 -17.83 44.99 18.29
N MET A 276 -17.87 43.77 18.84
CA MET A 276 -18.83 43.38 19.85
C MET A 276 -18.70 44.18 21.16
N LEU A 277 -17.50 44.51 21.61
CA LEU A 277 -17.29 45.38 22.78
C LEU A 277 -17.86 46.79 22.55
N VAL A 278 -17.68 47.35 21.35
CA VAL A 278 -18.26 48.65 20.98
C VAL A 278 -19.80 48.59 20.96
N PHE A 279 -20.37 47.53 20.39
CA PHE A 279 -21.81 47.29 20.41
C PHE A 279 -22.34 47.09 21.84
N ARG A 280 -21.63 46.33 22.68
CA ARG A 280 -21.97 46.12 24.09
C ARG A 280 -22.10 47.45 24.82
N LYS A 281 -21.12 48.34 24.66
CA LYS A 281 -21.14 49.67 25.28
C LYS A 281 -22.37 50.47 24.87
N LYS A 282 -22.79 50.38 23.60
CA LYS A 282 -24.01 51.03 23.11
C LYS A 282 -25.29 50.38 23.65
N VAL A 283 -25.36 49.05 23.65
CA VAL A 283 -26.52 48.29 24.16
C VAL A 283 -26.68 48.51 25.67
N ASN A 284 -25.59 48.44 26.44
CA ASN A 284 -25.63 48.68 27.88
C ASN A 284 -26.10 50.11 28.21
N LYS A 285 -25.60 51.13 27.49
CA LYS A 285 -26.09 52.53 27.65
C LYS A 285 -27.58 52.67 27.34
N ARG A 286 -28.12 51.90 26.40
CA ARG A 286 -29.57 51.89 26.08
C ARG A 286 -30.37 51.09 27.10
N ALA A 287 -29.86 49.94 27.52
CA ALA A 287 -30.49 49.08 28.52
C ALA A 287 -30.57 49.77 29.88
N GLU A 288 -29.54 50.52 30.29
CA GLU A 288 -29.54 51.32 31.53
C GLU A 288 -30.60 52.44 31.49
N LYS A 289 -30.82 53.05 30.32
CA LYS A 289 -31.87 54.05 30.13
C LYS A 289 -33.28 53.45 30.10
N ALA A 290 -33.44 52.27 29.51
CA ALA A 290 -34.74 51.63 29.31
C ALA A 290 -35.19 50.77 30.50
N ILE A 291 -34.26 50.11 31.19
CA ILE A 291 -34.49 49.23 32.34
C ILE A 291 -34.14 50.04 33.58
N HIS A 292 -35.08 50.89 34.02
CA HIS A 292 -34.92 51.69 35.23
C HIS A 292 -34.72 50.79 36.47
N ASN A 293 -34.02 51.31 37.49
CA ASN A 293 -33.44 50.67 38.71
C ASN A 293 -34.18 49.52 39.46
N LYS A 294 -35.36 49.06 39.04
CA LYS A 294 -36.19 48.07 39.77
C LYS A 294 -35.98 46.59 39.40
N HIS A 295 -35.32 46.25 38.28
CA HIS A 295 -35.16 44.84 37.86
C HIS A 295 -33.70 44.42 37.62
N LYS A 296 -32.92 44.24 38.71
CA LYS A 296 -31.53 43.74 38.66
C LYS A 296 -31.38 42.42 37.87
N ILE A 297 -32.38 41.56 37.95
CA ILE A 297 -32.41 40.26 37.24
C ILE A 297 -32.53 40.46 35.72
N GLY A 298 -33.34 41.41 35.24
CA GLY A 298 -33.46 41.72 33.81
C GLY A 298 -32.16 42.21 33.21
N TYR A 299 -31.43 43.07 33.94
CA TYR A 299 -30.11 43.54 33.54
C TYR A 299 -29.06 42.42 33.48
N LEU A 300 -29.11 41.47 34.43
CA LEU A 300 -28.27 40.27 34.44
C LEU A 300 -28.57 39.36 33.24
N VAL A 301 -29.84 39.12 32.93
CA VAL A 301 -30.27 38.30 31.79
C VAL A 301 -29.77 38.91 30.47
N VAL A 302 -29.89 40.23 30.29
CA VAL A 302 -29.35 40.91 29.10
C VAL A 302 -27.84 40.75 28.99
N HIS A 303 -27.10 40.83 30.11
CA HIS A 303 -25.65 40.62 30.11
C HIS A 303 -25.25 39.20 29.72
N ILE A 304 -25.91 38.20 30.29
CA ILE A 304 -25.67 36.79 29.96
C ILE A 304 -26.02 36.53 28.49
N ALA A 305 -27.16 37.03 28.02
CA ALA A 305 -27.59 36.89 26.62
C ALA A 305 -26.57 37.53 25.65
N LEU A 306 -26.04 38.71 25.98
CA LEU A 306 -24.99 39.36 25.18
C LEU A 306 -23.70 38.54 25.17
N TRP A 307 -23.27 37.98 26.30
CA TRP A 307 -22.08 37.12 26.35
C TRP A 307 -22.27 35.82 25.57
N MET A 308 -23.45 35.19 25.64
CA MET A 308 -23.79 34.02 24.82
C MET A 308 -23.78 34.36 23.33
N LEU A 309 -24.38 35.50 22.95
CA LEU A 309 -24.33 36.00 21.58
C LEU A 309 -22.88 36.21 21.13
N PHE A 310 -22.02 36.75 22.00
CA PHE A 310 -20.62 37.02 21.67
C PHE A 310 -19.82 35.75 21.47
N ALA A 311 -19.98 34.76 22.35
CA ALA A 311 -19.39 33.45 22.19
C ALA A 311 -19.88 32.78 20.89
N GLY A 312 -21.17 32.91 20.58
CA GLY A 312 -21.78 32.42 19.34
C GLY A 312 -21.18 33.06 18.08
N VAL A 313 -21.10 34.40 18.03
CA VAL A 313 -20.52 35.14 16.89
C VAL A 313 -19.02 34.84 16.74
N GLY A 314 -18.25 34.83 17.83
CA GLY A 314 -16.83 34.49 17.79
C GLY A 314 -16.58 33.08 17.24
N THR A 315 -17.40 32.12 17.67
CA THR A 315 -17.37 30.74 17.16
C THR A 315 -17.73 30.68 15.68
N LEU A 316 -18.77 31.39 15.24
CA LEU A 316 -19.17 31.46 13.84
C LEU A 316 -18.06 32.06 12.96
N VAL A 317 -17.48 33.19 13.37
CA VAL A 317 -16.36 33.85 12.67
C VAL A 317 -15.16 32.92 12.56
N PHE A 318 -14.83 32.17 13.62
CA PHE A 318 -13.76 31.19 13.58
C PHE A 318 -14.02 30.10 12.53
N PHE A 319 -15.22 29.49 12.52
CA PHE A 319 -15.55 28.41 11.60
C PHE A 319 -15.69 28.88 10.14
N THR A 320 -16.22 30.07 9.89
CA THR A 320 -16.28 30.65 8.53
C THR A 320 -14.88 30.96 8.03
N THR A 321 -14.03 31.54 8.88
CA THR A 321 -12.62 31.80 8.57
C THR A 321 -11.87 30.51 8.27
N ASP A 322 -12.01 29.48 9.11
CA ASP A 322 -11.37 28.16 8.90
C ASP A 322 -11.82 27.52 7.58
N THR A 323 -13.10 27.63 7.25
CA THR A 323 -13.62 27.10 5.98
C THR A 323 -13.03 27.82 4.77
N PHE A 324 -13.00 29.16 4.80
CA PHE A 324 -12.43 29.97 3.73
C PHE A 324 -10.91 29.76 3.62
N TYR A 325 -10.21 29.77 4.75
CA TYR A 325 -8.78 29.50 4.84
C TYR A 325 -8.44 28.17 4.17
N LYS A 326 -9.15 27.09 4.50
CA LYS A 326 -8.94 25.77 3.88
C LYS A 326 -9.21 25.77 2.38
N GLN A 327 -10.23 26.51 1.93
CA GLN A 327 -10.53 26.62 0.49
C GLN A 327 -9.45 27.36 -0.28
N VAL A 328 -8.83 28.39 0.29
CA VAL A 328 -7.77 29.15 -0.41
C VAL A 328 -6.44 28.43 -0.26
N PHE A 329 -6.04 28.16 0.97
CA PHE A 329 -4.71 27.66 1.32
C PHE A 329 -4.44 26.25 0.78
N PHE A 330 -5.43 25.36 0.84
CA PHE A 330 -5.21 23.99 0.38
C PHE A 330 -5.43 23.80 -1.11
N ASN A 331 -6.17 24.69 -1.79
CA ASN A 331 -6.43 24.53 -3.21
C ASN A 331 -5.31 25.08 -4.09
N SER A 332 -4.46 25.96 -3.56
CA SER A 332 -3.29 26.44 -4.29
C SER A 332 -2.15 26.82 -3.35
N THR A 333 -0.93 26.43 -3.70
CA THR A 333 0.26 26.88 -2.96
C THR A 333 1.46 26.99 -3.88
N ASP A 334 2.29 28.00 -3.63
CA ASP A 334 3.53 28.23 -4.35
C ASP A 334 4.72 27.67 -3.55
N PHE A 335 5.69 27.08 -4.23
CA PHE A 335 6.92 26.55 -3.67
C PHE A 335 8.09 27.46 -4.07
N THR A 336 7.97 28.74 -3.75
CA THR A 336 8.92 29.79 -4.14
C THR A 336 10.33 29.52 -3.65
N LYS A 337 10.46 29.04 -2.40
CA LYS A 337 11.74 28.75 -1.73
C LYS A 337 12.46 27.52 -2.25
N PHE A 338 11.77 26.59 -2.90
CA PHE A 338 12.38 25.38 -3.46
C PHE A 338 13.23 25.68 -4.71
N GLY A 339 12.90 26.74 -5.44
CA GLY A 339 13.65 27.19 -6.61
C GLY A 339 13.50 26.31 -7.86
N ASN A 340 14.47 26.43 -8.78
CA ASN A 340 14.39 25.93 -10.16
C ASN A 340 14.81 24.45 -10.32
N GLN A 341 14.53 23.56 -9.37
CA GLN A 341 14.95 22.16 -9.51
C GLN A 341 14.02 21.32 -10.41
N GLY A 342 14.51 20.15 -10.82
CA GLY A 342 13.79 19.20 -11.67
C GLY A 342 12.63 18.50 -10.96
N VAL A 343 11.81 17.78 -11.73
CA VAL A 343 10.61 17.07 -11.25
C VAL A 343 10.96 16.06 -10.15
N GLN A 344 12.05 15.31 -10.31
CA GLN A 344 12.40 14.25 -9.36
C GLN A 344 12.85 14.79 -8.00
N SER A 345 13.68 15.84 -8.00
CA SER A 345 14.06 16.53 -6.76
C SER A 345 12.84 17.14 -6.07
N PHE A 346 11.89 17.67 -6.85
CA PHE A 346 10.67 18.25 -6.29
C PHE A 346 9.75 17.20 -5.66
N LYS A 347 9.57 16.04 -6.32
CA LYS A 347 8.83 14.91 -5.73
C LYS A 347 9.48 14.42 -4.43
N ARG A 348 10.81 14.30 -4.41
CA ARG A 348 11.57 13.98 -3.20
C ARG A 348 11.30 15.01 -2.09
N TYR A 349 11.29 16.30 -2.41
CA TYR A 349 10.95 17.36 -1.46
C TYR A 349 9.53 17.21 -0.89
N LEU A 350 8.53 16.85 -1.72
CA LEU A 350 7.15 16.65 -1.25
C LEU A 350 6.98 15.48 -0.27
N ASP A 351 7.87 14.49 -0.33
CA ASP A 351 7.83 13.33 0.56
C ASP A 351 8.76 13.48 1.78
N LEU A 352 9.85 14.26 1.69
CA LEU A 352 10.81 14.46 2.80
C LEU A 352 10.63 15.69 3.64
N SER A 353 10.13 16.76 3.04
CA SER A 353 10.21 18.05 3.69
C SER A 353 9.30 18.07 4.90
N SER A 354 9.83 18.46 6.06
CA SER A 354 9.03 18.74 7.25
C SER A 354 8.06 19.90 7.06
N SER A 355 8.26 20.72 6.02
CA SER A 355 7.34 21.78 5.62
C SER A 355 6.14 21.28 4.79
N VAL A 356 6.11 20.01 4.39
CA VAL A 356 5.01 19.45 3.61
C VAL A 356 4.35 18.34 4.42
N VAL A 357 3.04 18.46 4.66
CA VAL A 357 2.29 17.50 5.46
C VAL A 357 1.19 16.83 4.66
N ASP A 358 0.94 15.55 4.98
CA ASP A 358 -0.12 14.77 4.37
C ASP A 358 -1.47 15.10 5.00
N GLN A 359 -2.46 15.35 4.15
CA GLN A 359 -3.84 15.62 4.53
C GLN A 359 -4.77 14.57 3.94
N PRO A 360 -5.44 13.74 4.77
CA PRO A 360 -6.42 12.76 4.31
C PRO A 360 -7.51 13.38 3.45
N ALA A 361 -7.71 12.79 2.27
CA ALA A 361 -8.72 13.22 1.33
C ALA A 361 -10.10 12.67 1.69
N LYS A 362 -11.14 13.50 1.56
CA LYS A 362 -12.54 13.08 1.78
C LYS A 362 -13.29 12.80 0.47
N LYS A 363 -12.83 13.41 -0.62
CA LYS A 363 -13.40 13.40 -1.97
C LYS A 363 -12.31 13.16 -2.99
N ILE A 364 -12.69 12.76 -4.20
CA ILE A 364 -11.76 12.53 -5.31
C ILE A 364 -11.36 13.87 -5.94
N TYR A 365 -10.06 14.13 -6.12
CA TYR A 365 -9.52 15.33 -6.78
C TYR A 365 -8.09 15.12 -7.30
N SER A 366 -7.65 15.98 -8.21
CA SER A 366 -6.29 15.93 -8.76
C SER A 366 -5.40 16.97 -8.07
N GLU A 367 -4.20 16.59 -7.63
CA GLU A 367 -3.14 17.54 -7.24
C GLU A 367 -2.18 17.73 -8.41
N VAL A 368 -2.19 18.93 -8.96
CA VAL A 368 -1.43 19.29 -10.14
C VAL A 368 -0.29 20.20 -9.76
N TYR A 369 0.92 19.75 -10.03
CA TYR A 369 2.15 20.49 -9.82
C TYR A 369 2.70 21.00 -11.15
N VAL A 370 2.75 22.31 -11.29
CA VAL A 370 3.16 23.01 -12.50
C VAL A 370 4.47 23.73 -12.24
N LYS A 371 5.49 23.44 -13.04
CA LYS A 371 6.69 24.27 -13.10
C LYS A 371 6.51 25.35 -14.17
N SER A 372 6.50 26.62 -13.77
CA SER A 372 6.42 27.75 -14.69
C SER A 372 7.36 28.86 -14.22
N LYS A 373 8.03 29.55 -15.16
CA LYS A 373 8.97 30.64 -14.85
C LYS A 373 10.00 30.28 -13.76
N GLY A 374 10.49 29.04 -13.79
CA GLY A 374 11.49 28.53 -12.84
C GLY A 374 10.98 28.22 -11.41
N LYS A 375 9.66 28.31 -11.16
CA LYS A 375 9.05 28.06 -9.86
C LYS A 375 8.00 26.94 -9.94
N TRP A 376 7.80 26.24 -8.83
CA TRP A 376 6.80 25.19 -8.71
C TRP A 376 5.54 25.73 -8.03
N HIS A 377 4.39 25.38 -8.60
CA HIS A 377 3.06 25.77 -8.13
C HIS A 377 2.18 24.53 -8.02
N MET A 378 1.41 24.40 -6.94
CA MET A 378 0.41 23.35 -6.79
C MET A 378 -0.98 23.93 -6.93
N ARG A 379 -1.87 23.20 -7.62
CA ARG A 379 -3.30 23.46 -7.66
C ARG A 379 -4.09 22.17 -7.48
N ARG A 380 -5.09 22.19 -6.59
CA ARG A 380 -6.10 21.12 -6.49
C ARG A 380 -7.16 21.34 -7.55
N MET A 381 -7.25 20.41 -8.49
CA MET A 381 -8.19 20.40 -9.61
C MET A 381 -9.24 19.32 -9.44
N LYS A 382 -10.31 19.37 -10.23
CA LYS A 382 -11.33 18.31 -10.24
C LYS A 382 -10.78 17.04 -10.90
N LYS A 383 -11.56 15.95 -10.86
CA LYS A 383 -11.14 14.60 -11.27
C LYS A 383 -10.93 14.41 -12.78
N VAL A 384 -11.55 15.24 -13.63
CA VAL A 384 -11.34 15.22 -15.10
C VAL A 384 -10.58 16.47 -15.52
N LEU A 385 -9.44 16.28 -16.20
CA LEU A 385 -8.58 17.38 -16.69
C LEU A 385 -8.76 17.52 -18.22
N TYR A 386 -9.05 18.73 -18.70
CA TYR A 386 -9.25 19.00 -20.12
C TYR A 386 -8.06 19.75 -20.71
N PHE A 387 -7.56 19.25 -21.83
CA PHE A 387 -6.48 19.83 -22.59
C PHE A 387 -6.93 20.11 -24.02
N LYS A 388 -6.47 21.23 -24.57
CA LYS A 388 -6.53 21.55 -25.99
C LYS A 388 -5.21 21.12 -26.63
N VAL A 389 -5.30 20.47 -27.79
CA VAL A 389 -4.15 20.03 -28.59
C VAL A 389 -4.24 20.68 -29.97
N LYS A 390 -3.21 21.41 -30.37
CA LYS A 390 -3.09 22.01 -31.70
C LYS A 390 -1.86 21.48 -32.41
N SER A 391 -1.96 21.16 -33.70
CA SER A 391 -0.80 20.85 -34.52
C SER A 391 -0.20 22.15 -35.05
N ILE A 392 1.05 22.46 -34.70
CA ILE A 392 1.78 23.63 -35.19
C ILE A 392 3.11 23.12 -35.75
N ASP A 393 3.36 23.36 -37.04
CA ASP A 393 4.59 22.93 -37.73
C ASP A 393 4.90 21.42 -37.59
N GLY A 394 3.86 20.58 -37.61
CA GLY A 394 3.99 19.13 -37.43
C GLY A 394 4.27 18.66 -35.99
N LYS A 395 4.25 19.58 -35.02
CA LYS A 395 4.36 19.26 -33.58
C LYS A 395 3.07 19.59 -32.85
N GLU A 396 2.64 18.67 -32.01
CA GLU A 396 1.46 18.88 -31.16
C GLU A 396 1.81 19.75 -29.94
N GLU A 397 1.08 20.85 -29.77
CA GLU A 397 1.15 21.73 -28.61
C GLU A 397 -0.04 21.47 -27.67
N TYR A 398 0.27 21.09 -26.44
CA TYR A 398 -0.73 20.75 -25.42
C TYR A 398 -0.93 21.93 -24.46
N ARG A 399 -2.18 22.32 -24.23
CA ARG A 399 -2.55 23.40 -23.29
C ARG A 399 -3.66 22.96 -22.36
N PHE A 400 -3.44 23.07 -21.05
CA PHE A 400 -4.50 22.85 -20.06
C PHE A 400 -5.57 23.94 -20.19
N GLN A 401 -6.85 23.55 -20.19
CA GLN A 401 -7.97 24.50 -20.24
C GLN A 401 -8.67 24.64 -18.89
N TYR A 402 -9.24 23.55 -18.40
CA TYR A 402 -10.03 23.53 -17.17
C TYR A 402 -10.14 22.11 -16.59
N SER A 403 -10.75 22.00 -15.42
CA SER A 403 -11.09 20.70 -14.82
C SER A 403 -12.58 20.60 -14.49
N SER A 404 -13.14 19.40 -14.61
CA SER A 404 -14.55 19.11 -14.30
C SER A 404 -14.71 17.86 -13.44
N ASN A 405 -15.90 17.73 -12.84
CA ASN A 405 -16.35 16.48 -12.22
C ASN A 405 -17.09 15.57 -13.22
N THR A 406 -17.37 16.07 -14.40
CA THR A 406 -18.03 15.35 -15.49
C THR A 406 -17.04 15.13 -16.62
N ILE A 407 -17.12 13.95 -17.22
CA ILE A 407 -16.56 13.69 -18.54
C ILE A 407 -17.62 14.10 -19.56
N SER A 408 -17.24 14.93 -20.52
CA SER A 408 -18.09 15.45 -21.58
C SER A 408 -17.28 15.42 -22.88
N ILE A 409 -17.62 14.44 -23.72
CA ILE A 409 -17.13 14.27 -25.09
C ILE A 409 -18.34 14.15 -26.01
N LYS A 410 -18.14 14.21 -27.33
CA LYS A 410 -19.21 14.13 -28.31
C LYS A 410 -20.03 12.86 -28.12
N GLY A 411 -21.31 13.02 -27.77
CA GLY A 411 -22.26 11.91 -27.58
C GLY A 411 -22.19 11.22 -26.22
N TYR A 412 -21.35 11.67 -25.28
CA TYR A 412 -21.24 11.07 -23.95
C TYR A 412 -20.98 12.12 -22.86
N GLU A 413 -21.89 12.19 -21.89
CA GLU A 413 -21.73 13.04 -20.70
C GLU A 413 -22.13 12.30 -19.42
N GLN A 414 -21.19 12.17 -18.48
CA GLN A 414 -21.46 11.53 -17.21
C GLN A 414 -20.55 12.04 -16.08
N ALA A 415 -21.03 11.97 -14.84
CA ALA A 415 -20.19 12.22 -13.67
C ALA A 415 -19.09 11.15 -13.57
N SER A 416 -17.82 11.56 -13.61
CA SER A 416 -16.71 10.60 -13.55
C SER A 416 -16.60 9.97 -12.16
N THR A 417 -16.26 8.69 -12.09
CA THR A 417 -15.98 7.99 -10.83
C THR A 417 -14.49 7.91 -10.53
N THR A 418 -13.63 8.24 -11.50
CA THR A 418 -12.17 8.14 -11.42
C THR A 418 -11.49 9.38 -12.03
N HIS A 419 -10.16 9.35 -12.06
CA HIS A 419 -9.33 10.39 -12.65
C HIS A 419 -9.12 10.14 -14.14
N LEU A 420 -9.47 11.14 -14.97
CA LEU A 420 -9.41 11.07 -16.43
C LEU A 420 -8.76 12.33 -17.00
N VAL A 421 -8.17 12.18 -18.18
CA VAL A 421 -7.64 13.27 -18.99
C VAL A 421 -8.36 13.27 -20.33
N VAL A 422 -8.89 14.42 -20.75
CA VAL A 422 -9.54 14.60 -22.05
C VAL A 422 -8.67 15.50 -22.91
N LEU A 423 -8.32 15.01 -24.10
CA LEU A 423 -7.60 15.74 -25.12
C LEU A 423 -8.59 16.14 -26.23
N LYS A 424 -8.71 17.44 -26.49
CA LYS A 424 -9.51 17.99 -27.58
C LYS A 424 -8.57 18.49 -28.68
N PHE A 425 -8.55 17.79 -29.80
CA PHE A 425 -7.75 18.16 -30.97
C PHE A 425 -8.51 19.20 -31.77
N GLU A 426 -7.86 20.30 -32.10
CA GLU A 426 -8.44 21.37 -32.89
C GLU A 426 -7.69 21.58 -34.20
N ASN A 427 -8.44 21.97 -35.24
CA ASN A 427 -7.87 22.50 -36.47
C ASN A 427 -7.42 23.96 -36.30
N ASP A 428 -6.82 24.52 -37.36
CA ASP A 428 -6.31 25.90 -37.37
C ASP A 428 -7.42 26.95 -37.15
N GLU A 429 -8.66 26.61 -37.52
CA GLU A 429 -9.86 27.44 -37.30
C GLU A 429 -10.39 27.37 -35.86
N GLY A 430 -9.79 26.55 -35.00
CA GLY A 430 -10.17 26.39 -33.59
C GLY A 430 -11.39 25.49 -33.35
N LYS A 431 -11.82 24.72 -34.35
CA LYS A 431 -12.90 23.75 -34.25
C LYS A 431 -12.35 22.39 -33.82
N THR A 432 -13.01 21.76 -32.84
CA THR A 432 -12.65 20.40 -32.38
C THR A 432 -12.86 19.38 -33.50
N THR A 433 -11.79 18.69 -33.88
CA THR A 433 -11.79 17.63 -34.91
C THR A 433 -11.90 16.24 -34.30
N ASP A 434 -11.22 16.01 -33.17
CA ASP A 434 -11.17 14.73 -32.48
C ASP A 434 -11.09 14.90 -30.95
N GLU A 435 -11.54 13.89 -30.21
CA GLU A 435 -11.50 13.86 -28.75
C GLU A 435 -10.98 12.51 -28.25
N LYS A 436 -9.96 12.53 -27.40
CA LYS A 436 -9.43 11.33 -26.74
C LYS A 436 -9.58 11.42 -25.25
N VAL A 437 -9.97 10.31 -24.63
CA VAL A 437 -10.09 10.15 -23.19
C VAL A 437 -9.04 9.17 -22.73
N LEU A 438 -8.14 9.65 -21.89
CA LEU A 438 -7.08 8.87 -21.29
C LEU A 438 -7.43 8.56 -19.84
N ASN A 439 -7.17 7.33 -19.41
CA ASN A 439 -7.17 6.98 -17.99
C ASN A 439 -5.94 7.60 -17.28
N TYR A 440 -5.85 7.42 -15.97
CA TYR A 440 -4.72 7.95 -15.19
C TYR A 440 -3.35 7.43 -15.64
N ALA A 441 -3.28 6.21 -16.18
CA ALA A 441 -2.04 5.63 -16.68
C ALA A 441 -1.68 6.13 -18.10
N GLY A 442 -2.52 6.95 -18.72
CA GLY A 442 -2.29 7.50 -20.06
C GLY A 442 -2.80 6.61 -21.19
N PHE A 443 -3.51 5.52 -20.90
CA PHE A 443 -4.11 4.67 -21.92
C PHE A 443 -5.40 5.28 -22.47
N ASP A 444 -5.57 5.24 -23.78
CA ASP A 444 -6.79 5.66 -24.46
C ASP A 444 -7.94 4.68 -24.19
N ILE A 445 -9.01 5.20 -23.61
CA ILE A 445 -10.24 4.46 -23.27
C ILE A 445 -11.45 4.99 -24.04
N THR A 446 -11.27 5.85 -25.03
CA THR A 446 -12.36 6.54 -25.75
C THR A 446 -13.37 5.54 -26.32
N GLN A 447 -12.89 4.49 -27.00
CA GLN A 447 -13.75 3.44 -27.56
C GLN A 447 -14.46 2.62 -26.48
N LYS A 448 -13.81 2.42 -25.32
CA LYS A 448 -14.41 1.68 -24.20
C LYS A 448 -15.60 2.41 -23.59
N LEU A 449 -15.62 3.75 -23.61
CA LEU A 449 -16.76 4.54 -23.11
C LEU A 449 -18.05 4.32 -23.92
N LEU A 450 -17.91 3.91 -25.18
CA LEU A 450 -19.01 3.71 -26.12
C LEU A 450 -19.40 2.23 -26.26
N ALA A 451 -18.57 1.32 -25.75
CA ALA A 451 -18.79 -0.13 -25.81
C ALA A 451 -19.74 -0.60 -24.71
N GLU A 452 -20.42 -1.73 -24.95
CA GLU A 452 -21.17 -2.42 -23.90
C GLU A 452 -20.22 -2.94 -22.81
N ASN A 453 -20.61 -2.76 -21.54
CA ASN A 453 -19.83 -3.24 -20.40
C ASN A 453 -20.37 -4.60 -19.89
N PRO A 454 -19.68 -5.73 -20.17
CA PRO A 454 -20.14 -7.03 -19.72
C PRO A 454 -20.05 -7.15 -18.18
N PRO A 455 -20.96 -7.89 -17.54
CA PRO A 455 -20.91 -8.10 -16.10
C PRO A 455 -19.66 -8.89 -15.70
N LYS A 456 -18.98 -8.46 -14.64
CA LYS A 456 -17.77 -9.12 -14.13
C LYS A 456 -17.98 -9.71 -12.74
N ARG A 457 -17.24 -10.77 -12.44
CA ARG A 457 -17.05 -11.30 -11.10
C ARG A 457 -15.80 -10.69 -10.48
N ILE A 458 -15.97 -10.01 -9.36
CA ILE A 458 -14.91 -9.31 -8.65
C ILE A 458 -14.65 -10.04 -7.34
N LEU A 459 -13.45 -10.56 -7.14
CA LEU A 459 -13.02 -11.15 -5.87
C LEU A 459 -12.13 -10.17 -5.10
N VAL A 460 -12.48 -9.88 -3.85
CA VAL A 460 -11.68 -9.04 -2.98
C VAL A 460 -11.28 -9.81 -1.72
N LEU A 461 -9.97 -9.97 -1.53
CA LEU A 461 -9.38 -10.57 -0.33
C LEU A 461 -8.93 -9.48 0.63
N VAL A 462 -9.42 -9.51 1.86
CA VAL A 462 -9.19 -8.50 2.90
C VAL A 462 -8.48 -9.14 4.09
N ASN A 463 -7.17 -8.93 4.20
CA ASN A 463 -6.36 -9.50 5.28
C ASN A 463 -6.66 -8.84 6.63
N GLY A 464 -6.25 -9.48 7.71
CA GLY A 464 -6.28 -8.91 9.04
C GLY A 464 -4.93 -8.39 9.50
N TYR A 465 -4.67 -8.52 10.80
CA TYR A 465 -3.40 -8.13 11.41
C TYR A 465 -2.22 -8.87 10.76
N ARG A 466 -1.11 -8.15 10.58
CA ARG A 466 0.15 -8.62 10.00
C ARG A 466 1.14 -8.62 11.16
N PRO A 467 1.49 -9.77 11.72
CA PRO A 467 2.34 -9.78 12.89
C PRO A 467 3.81 -9.61 12.47
N VAL A 468 4.58 -8.82 13.24
CA VAL A 468 6.02 -8.59 13.01
C VAL A 468 6.88 -9.79 13.46
N SER A 469 6.29 -10.67 14.25
CA SER A 469 6.80 -11.98 14.61
C SER A 469 5.87 -13.07 14.07
N THR A 470 6.44 -14.15 13.55
CA THR A 470 5.70 -15.39 13.23
C THR A 470 6.02 -16.52 14.22
N SER A 471 6.84 -16.25 15.25
CA SER A 471 7.22 -17.25 16.25
C SER A 471 6.09 -17.54 17.24
N GLU A 472 5.95 -18.82 17.61
CA GLU A 472 5.04 -19.30 18.65
C GLU A 472 5.61 -19.09 20.07
N SER A 473 6.90 -18.73 20.20
CA SER A 473 7.58 -18.48 21.47
C SER A 473 7.47 -17.00 21.89
N PHE A 474 7.12 -16.75 23.15
CA PHE A 474 7.02 -15.40 23.72
C PHE A 474 8.37 -14.67 23.68
N ASP A 475 9.46 -15.34 24.08
CA ASP A 475 10.78 -14.73 24.15
C ASP A 475 11.33 -14.42 22.75
N GLU A 476 11.14 -15.34 21.79
CA GLU A 476 11.52 -15.10 20.39
C GLU A 476 10.66 -14.02 19.73
N SER A 477 9.36 -13.98 20.04
CA SER A 477 8.48 -12.91 19.56
C SER A 477 8.90 -11.55 20.09
N MET A 478 9.29 -11.47 21.37
CA MET A 478 9.80 -10.24 21.96
C MET A 478 11.15 -9.82 21.38
N MET A 479 12.04 -10.78 21.08
CA MET A 479 13.28 -10.51 20.36
C MET A 479 13.03 -10.01 18.93
N GLN A 480 12.09 -10.62 18.19
CA GLN A 480 11.71 -10.19 16.85
C GLN A 480 11.04 -8.80 16.85
N ILE A 481 10.19 -8.51 17.83
CA ILE A 481 9.61 -7.17 18.08
C ILE A 481 10.71 -6.15 18.37
N GLY A 482 11.69 -6.51 19.21
CA GLY A 482 12.84 -5.64 19.50
C GLY A 482 13.71 -5.36 18.27
N LYS A 483 13.82 -6.32 17.34
CA LYS A 483 14.64 -6.22 16.12
C LYS A 483 13.92 -5.55 14.96
N ASN A 484 12.63 -5.84 14.77
CA ASN A 484 11.87 -5.49 13.56
C ASN A 484 10.92 -4.29 13.77
N GLY A 485 10.88 -3.74 14.99
CA GLY A 485 9.88 -2.77 15.40
C GLY A 485 8.62 -3.44 15.97
N VAL A 486 7.81 -2.63 16.67
CA VAL A 486 6.68 -3.16 17.45
C VAL A 486 5.53 -3.64 16.58
N GLU A 487 5.17 -2.88 15.54
CA GLU A 487 4.08 -3.17 14.62
C GLU A 487 4.40 -2.68 13.20
N TYR A 488 3.78 -3.26 12.18
CA TYR A 488 3.80 -2.69 10.84
C TYR A 488 2.98 -1.38 10.80
N PRO A 489 3.27 -0.45 9.86
CA PRO A 489 2.42 0.70 9.63
C PRO A 489 0.98 0.30 9.27
N ASN A 490 0.02 1.11 9.71
CA ASN A 490 -1.39 0.94 9.34
C ASN A 490 -1.60 0.99 7.82
N SER A 491 -2.65 0.32 7.35
CA SER A 491 -3.06 0.31 5.95
C SER A 491 -3.19 1.72 5.35
N MET A 492 -2.62 1.89 4.16
CA MET A 492 -2.80 3.09 3.33
C MET A 492 -4.16 3.14 2.63
N ASN A 493 -5.01 2.13 2.83
CA ASN A 493 -6.34 1.98 2.24
C ASN A 493 -6.38 1.89 0.71
N LEU A 494 -5.32 1.36 0.12
CA LEU A 494 -5.20 1.09 -1.30
C LEU A 494 -5.52 -0.38 -1.58
N LEU A 495 -5.90 -0.68 -2.83
CA LEU A 495 -6.10 -2.04 -3.30
C LEU A 495 -5.02 -2.43 -4.32
N PHE A 496 -4.69 -3.71 -4.37
CA PHE A 496 -3.62 -4.23 -5.21
C PHE A 496 -4.09 -5.43 -6.01
N GLU A 497 -3.56 -5.59 -7.23
CA GLU A 497 -3.84 -6.75 -8.09
C GLU A 497 -3.09 -8.03 -7.61
N LYS A 498 -2.18 -7.90 -6.63
CA LYS A 498 -1.33 -8.98 -6.10
C LYS A 498 -1.29 -8.98 -4.58
N ASP A 499 -1.05 -10.15 -3.98
CA ASP A 499 -0.86 -10.35 -2.54
C ASP A 499 0.50 -9.81 -2.07
N ARG A 500 0.64 -8.48 -2.00
CA ARG A 500 1.93 -7.81 -1.74
C ARG A 500 2.58 -8.19 -0.42
N PHE A 501 1.79 -8.62 0.56
CA PHE A 501 2.26 -8.94 1.90
C PHE A 501 2.38 -10.44 2.14
N ASN A 502 2.19 -11.27 1.10
CA ASN A 502 2.22 -12.72 1.24
C ASN A 502 1.29 -13.20 2.36
N TYR A 503 0.13 -12.58 2.51
CA TYR A 503 -0.79 -12.90 3.60
C TYR A 503 -1.58 -14.18 3.31
N TRP A 504 -1.89 -14.40 2.04
CA TRP A 504 -2.78 -15.47 1.58
C TRP A 504 -2.03 -16.57 0.84
N THR A 505 -1.06 -16.17 0.02
CA THR A 505 -0.40 -17.05 -0.96
C THR A 505 0.50 -18.12 -0.33
N PRO A 506 1.34 -17.83 0.69
CA PRO A 506 2.24 -18.84 1.26
C PRO A 506 1.51 -20.01 1.91
N TRP A 507 0.28 -19.79 2.33
CA TRP A 507 -0.48 -20.78 3.09
C TRP A 507 -1.29 -21.66 2.14
N LYS A 508 -0.58 -22.59 1.48
CA LYS A 508 -1.16 -23.53 0.51
C LYS A 508 -1.96 -22.85 -0.60
N ARG A 509 -1.53 -21.65 -0.98
CA ARG A 509 -2.15 -20.83 -2.03
C ARG A 509 -3.66 -20.65 -1.78
N LEU A 510 -4.05 -20.34 -0.53
CA LEU A 510 -5.45 -20.22 -0.13
C LEU A 510 -6.24 -19.24 -1.02
N ASN A 511 -5.62 -18.14 -1.43
CA ASN A 511 -6.17 -17.21 -2.42
C ASN A 511 -6.48 -17.89 -3.76
N GLN A 512 -5.57 -18.73 -4.27
CA GLN A 512 -5.76 -19.47 -5.52
C GLN A 512 -6.96 -20.40 -5.42
N GLN A 513 -7.18 -21.07 -4.28
CA GLN A 513 -8.34 -21.94 -4.09
C GLN A 513 -9.67 -21.17 -4.18
N PHE A 514 -9.73 -19.93 -3.67
CA PHE A 514 -10.89 -19.05 -3.90
C PHE A 514 -11.03 -18.66 -5.38
N ILE A 515 -9.93 -18.31 -6.04
CA ILE A 515 -9.91 -17.94 -7.47
C ILE A 515 -10.41 -19.12 -8.33
N ASP A 516 -9.94 -20.33 -8.06
CA ASP A 516 -10.28 -21.54 -8.81
C ASP A 516 -11.74 -21.96 -8.61
N ARG A 517 -12.36 -21.62 -7.47
CA ARG A 517 -13.78 -21.87 -7.22
C ARG A 517 -14.65 -20.77 -7.84
N ILE A 518 -14.35 -19.51 -7.54
CA ILE A 518 -15.21 -18.37 -7.90
C ILE A 518 -15.07 -18.02 -9.38
N HIS A 519 -13.94 -18.35 -10.02
CA HIS A 519 -13.58 -17.94 -11.37
C HIS A 519 -13.81 -16.44 -11.60
N PRO A 520 -13.19 -15.55 -10.79
CA PRO A 520 -13.35 -14.11 -10.91
C PRO A 520 -12.67 -13.57 -12.17
N ASN A 521 -13.25 -12.51 -12.77
CA ASN A 521 -12.61 -11.76 -13.84
C ASN A 521 -11.49 -10.87 -13.31
N GLU A 522 -11.68 -10.32 -12.11
CA GLU A 522 -10.72 -9.42 -11.46
C GLU A 522 -10.55 -9.80 -9.99
N VAL A 523 -9.30 -9.75 -9.51
CA VAL A 523 -8.94 -10.07 -8.12
C VAL A 523 -8.20 -8.91 -7.50
N TYR A 524 -8.64 -8.48 -6.33
CA TYR A 524 -8.03 -7.41 -5.57
C TYR A 524 -7.70 -7.84 -4.14
N TYR A 525 -6.57 -7.33 -3.64
CA TYR A 525 -6.09 -7.52 -2.29
C TYR A 525 -6.16 -6.18 -1.57
N ALA A 526 -6.93 -6.11 -0.50
CA ALA A 526 -7.10 -4.92 0.32
C ALA A 526 -6.41 -5.12 1.67
N ASP A 527 -5.54 -4.18 2.04
CA ASP A 527 -4.83 -4.25 3.32
C ASP A 527 -5.75 -3.88 4.49
N GLY A 528 -6.22 -4.87 5.24
CA GLY A 528 -7.02 -4.63 6.45
C GLY A 528 -6.18 -4.42 7.71
N HIS A 529 -4.85 -4.39 7.60
CA HIS A 529 -3.94 -4.24 8.74
C HIS A 529 -4.14 -2.92 9.49
N HIS A 530 -4.32 -3.03 10.81
CA HIS A 530 -4.32 -1.92 11.75
C HIS A 530 -3.61 -2.37 13.03
N GLU A 531 -3.04 -1.42 13.76
CA GLU A 531 -2.42 -1.63 15.07
C GLU A 531 -3.31 -2.44 16.03
N VAL A 532 -2.66 -3.21 16.91
CA VAL A 532 -3.31 -3.97 18.00
C VAL A 532 -4.11 -3.06 18.92
N SER A 533 -3.82 -1.75 18.96
CA SER A 533 -4.64 -0.75 19.66
C SER A 533 -6.12 -0.73 19.22
N THR A 534 -6.40 -1.19 18.00
CA THR A 534 -7.76 -1.31 17.46
C THR A 534 -8.45 -2.65 17.72
N SER A 535 -7.71 -3.62 18.30
CA SER A 535 -8.17 -4.96 18.66
C SER A 535 -8.90 -4.99 20.01
N ASN A 536 -9.41 -6.14 20.42
CA ASN A 536 -9.91 -6.38 21.79
C ASN A 536 -8.84 -6.37 22.87
N TYR A 537 -7.58 -6.53 22.48
CA TYR A 537 -6.47 -6.48 23.40
C TYR A 537 -6.01 -5.05 23.69
N GLU A 538 -6.29 -4.10 22.78
CA GLU A 538 -5.95 -2.66 22.88
C GLU A 538 -4.45 -2.34 23.04
N SER A 539 -3.60 -3.34 23.30
CA SER A 539 -2.15 -3.21 23.35
C SER A 539 -1.46 -4.54 23.05
N VAL A 540 -0.25 -4.46 22.49
CA VAL A 540 0.61 -5.63 22.23
C VAL A 540 0.96 -6.35 23.53
N LEU A 541 1.18 -5.61 24.63
CA LEU A 541 1.52 -6.20 25.93
C LEU A 541 0.40 -7.08 26.48
N THR A 542 -0.84 -6.57 26.46
CA THR A 542 -2.02 -7.32 26.92
C THR A 542 -2.23 -8.57 26.06
N PHE A 543 -2.05 -8.47 24.75
CA PHE A 543 -2.09 -9.60 23.83
C PHE A 543 -1.03 -10.66 24.19
N ALA A 544 0.22 -10.26 24.34
CA ALA A 544 1.33 -11.17 24.60
C ALA A 544 1.20 -11.87 25.97
N GLN A 545 0.74 -11.15 27.00
CA GLN A 545 0.42 -11.73 28.31
C GLN A 545 -0.71 -12.76 28.22
N ALA A 546 -1.77 -12.47 27.46
CA ALA A 546 -2.86 -13.41 27.26
C ALA A 546 -2.39 -14.67 26.52
N ALA A 547 -1.62 -14.51 25.45
CA ALA A 547 -1.05 -15.63 24.68
C ALA A 547 -0.17 -16.54 25.55
N LYS A 548 0.70 -15.95 26.37
CA LYS A 548 1.59 -16.68 27.29
C LYS A 548 0.82 -17.45 28.37
N ASN A 549 -0.23 -16.85 28.92
CA ASN A 549 -0.94 -17.35 30.09
C ASN A 549 -2.16 -18.22 29.75
N TYR A 550 -2.51 -18.36 28.47
CA TYR A 550 -3.62 -19.20 28.03
C TYR A 550 -3.21 -20.67 27.97
N PRO A 551 -4.08 -21.62 28.40
CA PRO A 551 -3.71 -23.03 28.38
C PRO A 551 -3.55 -23.56 26.95
N LYS A 552 -2.48 -24.33 26.74
CA LYS A 552 -2.27 -25.10 25.51
C LYS A 552 -3.37 -26.16 25.32
N PRO A 553 -3.64 -26.61 24.08
CA PRO A 553 -4.59 -27.68 23.81
C PRO A 553 -4.31 -28.96 24.65
N CYS A 554 -5.35 -29.49 25.31
CA CYS A 554 -5.23 -30.75 26.06
C CYS A 554 -4.90 -31.93 25.14
N LYS A 555 -4.06 -32.86 25.61
CA LYS A 555 -3.90 -34.18 25.00
C LYS A 555 -5.06 -35.08 25.46
N GLY A 556 -5.91 -35.53 24.54
CA GLY A 556 -7.04 -36.43 24.85
C GLY A 556 -8.25 -35.71 25.46
N LYS A 557 -8.82 -36.24 26.56
CA LYS A 557 -10.01 -35.65 27.20
C LYS A 557 -9.71 -34.24 27.73
N HIS A 558 -10.55 -33.28 27.37
CA HIS A 558 -10.39 -31.88 27.79
C HIS A 558 -10.64 -31.71 29.29
N HIS A 559 -9.68 -31.09 29.98
CA HIS A 559 -9.77 -30.70 31.39
C HIS A 559 -9.56 -29.18 31.58
N CYS A 560 -9.37 -28.45 30.48
CA CYS A 560 -9.05 -27.01 30.44
C CYS A 560 -10.23 -26.07 30.73
N PHE A 561 -11.26 -26.50 31.48
CA PHE A 561 -12.50 -25.72 31.68
C PHE A 561 -12.40 -24.64 32.76
N ARG A 562 -11.54 -24.87 33.75
CA ARG A 562 -11.30 -23.93 34.85
C ARG A 562 -9.81 -23.75 35.03
N TYR A 563 -9.41 -22.55 35.42
CA TYR A 563 -8.05 -22.25 35.88
C TYR A 563 -8.11 -21.64 37.28
N GLN A 564 -7.00 -21.71 37.99
CA GLN A 564 -6.84 -21.08 39.30
C GLN A 564 -6.12 -19.75 39.09
N ASP A 565 -6.73 -18.65 39.54
CA ASP A 565 -6.09 -17.33 39.51
C ASP A 565 -5.03 -17.20 40.63
N ASP A 566 -4.30 -16.08 40.63
CA ASP A 566 -3.23 -15.80 41.60
C ASP A 566 -3.73 -15.76 43.05
N ASN A 567 -5.04 -15.58 43.25
CA ASN A 567 -5.72 -15.58 44.55
C ASN A 567 -6.31 -16.95 44.93
N GLY A 568 -6.06 -17.99 44.13
CA GLY A 568 -6.54 -19.34 44.38
C GLY A 568 -7.99 -19.60 43.96
N MET A 569 -8.69 -18.63 43.35
CA MET A 569 -10.07 -18.76 42.92
C MET A 569 -10.17 -19.52 41.59
N ARG A 570 -11.13 -20.45 41.49
CA ARG A 570 -11.38 -21.23 40.27
C ARG A 570 -12.30 -20.47 39.32
N ILE A 571 -11.73 -19.90 38.26
CA ILE A 571 -12.44 -19.13 37.24
C ILE A 571 -12.53 -19.93 35.93
N SER A 572 -13.58 -19.69 35.15
CA SER A 572 -13.74 -20.25 33.80
C SER A 572 -12.57 -19.83 32.90
N THR A 573 -11.91 -20.79 32.25
CA THR A 573 -10.80 -20.50 31.30
C THR A 573 -11.22 -19.54 30.19
N LEU A 574 -12.47 -19.59 29.75
CA LEU A 574 -12.99 -18.67 28.72
C LEU A 574 -12.96 -17.20 29.16
N HIS A 575 -13.00 -16.89 30.45
CA HIS A 575 -12.93 -15.52 30.94
C HIS A 575 -11.55 -14.87 30.73
N LYS A 576 -10.50 -15.65 30.45
CA LYS A 576 -9.19 -15.13 30.04
C LYS A 576 -9.21 -14.51 28.64
N LEU A 577 -10.22 -14.79 27.82
CA LEU A 577 -10.32 -14.23 26.47
C LEU A 577 -11.16 -12.94 26.47
N PRO A 578 -10.66 -11.86 25.82
CA PRO A 578 -11.39 -10.60 25.76
C PRO A 578 -12.54 -10.67 24.75
N PHE A 579 -13.68 -11.20 25.19
CA PHE A 579 -14.91 -11.23 24.39
C PHE A 579 -15.63 -9.87 24.28
N ARG A 580 -15.22 -8.86 25.06
CA ARG A 580 -15.79 -7.52 24.97
C ARG A 580 -15.20 -6.79 23.77
N SER A 581 -16.05 -6.40 22.82
CA SER A 581 -15.60 -5.76 21.59
C SER A 581 -15.08 -4.34 21.83
N ASN A 582 -13.88 -4.04 21.36
CA ASN A 582 -13.39 -2.68 21.17
C ASN A 582 -14.14 -2.00 20.00
N GLN A 583 -15.26 -1.34 20.33
CA GLN A 583 -16.12 -0.69 19.33
C GLN A 583 -15.44 0.49 18.63
N LYS A 584 -14.55 1.22 19.34
CA LYS A 584 -13.81 2.35 18.77
C LYS A 584 -12.85 1.88 17.69
N GLY A 585 -12.02 0.87 18.00
CA GLY A 585 -11.10 0.25 17.05
C GLY A 585 -11.84 -0.42 15.88
N PHE A 586 -13.00 -1.03 16.13
CA PHE A 586 -13.86 -1.55 15.05
C PHE A 586 -14.36 -0.43 14.11
N GLY A 587 -14.85 0.68 14.68
CA GLY A 587 -15.34 1.82 13.93
C GLY A 587 -14.26 2.51 13.09
N GLU A 588 -13.03 2.54 13.60
CA GLU A 588 -11.86 3.02 12.88
C GLU A 588 -11.53 2.14 11.66
N ARG A 589 -11.38 0.82 11.86
CA ARG A 589 -11.17 -0.15 10.77
C ARG A 589 -12.27 -0.05 9.70
N ARG A 590 -13.54 0.06 10.10
CA ARG A 590 -14.67 0.26 9.18
C ARG A 590 -14.61 1.59 8.45
N LYS A 591 -14.14 2.67 9.08
CA LYS A 591 -13.94 3.98 8.43
C LYS A 591 -12.84 3.91 7.39
N ASN A 592 -11.74 3.25 7.69
CA ASN A 592 -10.63 3.01 6.76
C ASN A 592 -11.08 2.10 5.59
N GLY A 593 -11.87 1.06 5.87
CA GLY A 593 -12.54 0.24 4.86
C GLY A 593 -13.43 1.01 3.90
N ARG A 594 -14.13 2.07 4.36
CA ARG A 594 -14.89 2.98 3.46
C ARG A 594 -13.98 3.74 2.51
N ILE A 595 -12.73 4.01 2.87
CA ILE A 595 -11.75 4.64 1.97
C ILE A 595 -11.35 3.64 0.88
N ALA A 596 -11.02 2.39 1.26
CA ALA A 596 -10.78 1.33 0.27
C ALA A 596 -12.00 1.07 -0.62
N GLY A 597 -13.22 1.07 -0.10
CA GLY A 597 -14.43 0.93 -0.91
C GLY A 597 -14.54 2.00 -2.01
N LYS A 598 -14.17 3.25 -1.71
CA LYS A 598 -14.10 4.33 -2.71
C LYS A 598 -12.99 4.12 -3.73
N ASN A 599 -11.89 3.48 -3.34
CA ASN A 599 -10.80 3.14 -4.26
C ASN A 599 -11.17 1.96 -5.15
N LEU A 600 -11.91 0.99 -4.64
CA LEU A 600 -12.43 -0.12 -5.43
C LEU A 600 -13.46 0.38 -6.46
N ILE A 601 -14.37 1.29 -6.10
CA ILE A 601 -15.27 1.94 -7.08
C ILE A 601 -14.48 2.58 -8.23
N GLN A 602 -13.33 3.20 -7.96
CA GLN A 602 -12.51 3.82 -9.00
C GLN A 602 -11.87 2.80 -9.94
N LEU A 603 -11.52 1.62 -9.42
CA LEU A 603 -10.99 0.51 -10.23
C LEU A 603 -12.09 -0.08 -11.11
N LEU A 604 -13.25 -0.38 -10.52
CA LEU A 604 -14.36 -1.01 -11.22
C LEU A 604 -15.05 -0.07 -12.22
N ASN A 605 -15.01 1.24 -11.95
CA ASN A 605 -15.61 2.26 -12.81
C ASN A 605 -14.54 3.15 -13.45
N GLU A 606 -13.56 2.54 -14.13
CA GLU A 606 -12.73 3.24 -15.11
C GLU A 606 -13.61 3.92 -16.16
N ILE A 607 -14.67 3.21 -16.57
CA ILE A 607 -15.83 3.75 -17.28
C ILE A 607 -16.91 4.08 -16.24
N PRO A 608 -17.44 5.32 -16.19
CA PRO A 608 -18.44 5.71 -15.21
C PRO A 608 -19.67 4.78 -15.17
N GLY A 609 -19.94 4.18 -14.01
CA GLY A 609 -21.14 3.36 -13.77
C GLY A 609 -21.07 1.92 -14.29
N ALA A 610 -19.94 1.49 -14.83
CA ALA A 610 -19.68 0.14 -15.31
C ALA A 610 -20.04 -0.95 -14.27
N SER A 611 -19.76 -0.72 -12.99
CA SER A 611 -19.81 -1.79 -11.98
C SER A 611 -21.21 -2.23 -11.52
N LYS A 612 -22.29 -1.60 -11.99
CA LYS A 612 -23.65 -1.83 -11.46
C LYS A 612 -24.13 -3.28 -11.57
N ASN A 613 -23.74 -3.97 -12.64
CA ASN A 613 -24.05 -5.38 -12.90
C ASN A 613 -22.92 -6.34 -12.47
N ASP A 614 -21.80 -5.83 -11.96
CA ASP A 614 -20.72 -6.67 -11.44
C ASP A 614 -21.17 -7.38 -10.17
N THR A 615 -20.65 -8.60 -9.97
CA THR A 615 -20.89 -9.40 -8.77
C THR A 615 -19.66 -9.42 -7.88
N LEU A 616 -19.79 -8.88 -6.67
CA LEU A 616 -18.74 -8.82 -5.66
C LEU A 616 -18.74 -10.08 -4.78
N TYR A 617 -17.57 -10.69 -4.66
CA TYR A 617 -17.23 -11.73 -3.70
C TYR A 617 -16.20 -11.19 -2.71
N LEU A 618 -16.45 -11.36 -1.42
CA LEU A 618 -15.55 -10.90 -0.36
C LEU A 618 -15.04 -12.07 0.47
N VAL A 619 -13.73 -12.07 0.73
CA VAL A 619 -13.09 -12.93 1.72
C VAL A 619 -12.42 -12.03 2.74
N ALA A 620 -12.82 -12.10 4.00
CA ALA A 620 -12.25 -11.28 5.06
C ALA A 620 -11.72 -12.15 6.20
N HIS A 621 -10.52 -11.85 6.68
CA HIS A 621 -9.91 -12.54 7.80
C HIS A 621 -9.71 -11.61 9.00
N SER A 622 -9.99 -12.07 10.23
CA SER A 622 -9.59 -11.38 11.46
C SER A 622 -10.10 -9.93 11.51
N MET A 623 -9.22 -8.97 11.76
CA MET A 623 -9.47 -7.53 11.72
C MET A 623 -10.05 -7.03 10.39
N GLY A 624 -9.72 -7.73 9.30
CA GLY A 624 -10.19 -7.47 7.96
C GLY A 624 -11.71 -7.54 7.84
N TYR A 625 -12.42 -8.20 8.75
CA TYR A 625 -13.89 -8.19 8.78
C TYR A 625 -14.47 -6.77 8.93
N ALA A 626 -14.01 -6.02 9.93
CA ALA A 626 -14.48 -4.65 10.16
C ALA A 626 -14.18 -3.73 8.95
N TYR A 627 -13.00 -3.94 8.36
CA TYR A 627 -12.55 -3.25 7.16
C TYR A 627 -13.42 -3.57 5.95
N ALA A 628 -13.70 -4.85 5.72
CA ALA A 628 -14.56 -5.33 4.64
C ALA A 628 -15.99 -4.77 4.77
N LEU A 629 -16.56 -4.67 5.98
CA LEU A 629 -17.84 -3.99 6.16
C LEU A 629 -17.81 -2.51 5.72
N GLY A 630 -16.66 -1.85 5.86
CA GLY A 630 -16.46 -0.49 5.35
C GLY A 630 -16.48 -0.44 3.82
N ILE A 631 -15.87 -1.43 3.16
CA ILE A 631 -15.94 -1.58 1.69
C ILE A 631 -17.41 -1.79 1.27
N VAL A 632 -18.11 -2.71 1.95
CA VAL A 632 -19.53 -3.01 1.72
C VAL A 632 -20.41 -1.77 1.88
N ASP A 633 -20.17 -0.93 2.89
CA ASP A 633 -20.94 0.30 3.09
C ASP A 633 -20.91 1.25 1.88
N VAL A 634 -19.80 1.25 1.14
CA VAL A 634 -19.61 2.12 -0.04
C VAL A 634 -20.14 1.46 -1.31
N LEU A 635 -19.98 0.14 -1.45
CA LEU A 635 -20.41 -0.61 -2.63
C LEU A 635 -21.90 -0.96 -2.64
N LYS A 636 -22.63 -0.73 -1.55
CA LYS A 636 -24.10 -0.85 -1.53
C LYS A 636 -24.70 -0.07 -2.69
N LYS A 637 -25.49 -0.78 -3.53
CA LYS A 637 -26.14 -0.24 -4.74
C LYS A 637 -25.18 0.12 -5.88
N GLN A 638 -23.90 -0.20 -5.78
CA GLN A 638 -22.90 0.01 -6.84
C GLN A 638 -22.53 -1.29 -7.56
N CYS A 639 -22.78 -2.45 -6.95
CA CYS A 639 -22.61 -3.78 -7.52
C CYS A 639 -23.61 -4.75 -6.88
N VAL A 640 -23.77 -5.93 -7.49
CA VAL A 640 -24.48 -7.07 -6.94
C VAL A 640 -23.56 -7.78 -5.94
N PHE A 641 -24.08 -8.25 -4.81
CA PHE A 641 -23.29 -8.98 -3.83
C PHE A 641 -23.53 -10.48 -3.97
N GLY A 642 -22.48 -11.21 -4.34
CA GLY A 642 -22.45 -12.67 -4.40
C GLY A 642 -22.30 -13.25 -3.00
N SER A 643 -21.08 -13.66 -2.67
CA SER A 643 -20.77 -14.36 -1.41
C SER A 643 -19.84 -13.56 -0.51
N PHE A 644 -20.08 -13.63 0.80
CA PHE A 644 -19.18 -13.06 1.81
C PHE A 644 -18.67 -14.14 2.77
N TYR A 645 -17.41 -14.52 2.61
CA TYR A 645 -16.70 -15.50 3.42
C TYR A 645 -15.92 -14.79 4.54
N ILE A 646 -16.38 -14.97 5.78
CA ILE A 646 -15.85 -14.29 6.96
C ILE A 646 -15.08 -15.31 7.81
N ILE A 647 -13.75 -15.20 7.84
CA ILE A 647 -12.86 -16.16 8.48
C ILE A 647 -12.29 -15.55 9.76
N ALA A 648 -12.43 -16.24 10.88
CA ALA A 648 -11.95 -15.82 12.20
C ALA A 648 -12.22 -14.32 12.53
N PRO A 649 -13.42 -13.76 12.30
CA PRO A 649 -13.66 -12.33 12.46
C PRO A 649 -13.41 -11.82 13.87
N GLU A 650 -12.54 -10.81 13.98
CA GLU A 650 -12.43 -10.05 15.22
C GLU A 650 -13.58 -9.07 15.35
N ASN A 651 -14.13 -8.92 16.56
CA ASN A 651 -15.19 -7.96 16.84
C ASN A 651 -16.45 -8.14 16.01
N ALA A 652 -16.74 -9.40 15.68
CA ALA A 652 -17.90 -9.81 14.91
C ALA A 652 -19.24 -9.27 15.45
N SER A 653 -19.36 -9.05 16.76
CA SER A 653 -20.59 -8.49 17.37
C SER A 653 -20.73 -6.97 17.26
N ALA A 654 -19.64 -6.23 16.99
CA ALA A 654 -19.66 -4.76 16.93
C ALA A 654 -20.22 -4.21 15.61
N GLY A 655 -20.30 -5.02 14.56
CA GLY A 655 -20.94 -4.68 13.30
C GLY A 655 -21.54 -5.89 12.63
N GLY A 656 -22.66 -5.70 11.95
CA GLY A 656 -23.43 -6.78 11.35
C GLY A 656 -23.43 -6.77 9.84
N VAL A 657 -23.78 -7.93 9.30
CA VAL A 657 -24.14 -8.11 7.90
C VAL A 657 -25.66 -8.07 7.76
N GLN A 658 -26.15 -7.72 6.57
CA GLN A 658 -27.56 -7.88 6.21
C GLN A 658 -27.65 -9.03 5.20
N PRO A 659 -27.98 -10.26 5.63
CA PRO A 659 -27.94 -11.43 4.74
C PRO A 659 -28.79 -11.28 3.48
N SER A 660 -29.92 -10.55 3.56
CA SER A 660 -30.79 -10.29 2.40
C SER A 660 -30.13 -9.47 1.27
N GLN A 661 -28.98 -8.85 1.52
CA GLN A 661 -28.22 -8.13 0.51
C GLN A 661 -27.27 -9.06 -0.27
N TRP A 662 -27.00 -10.26 0.22
CA TRP A 662 -26.02 -11.20 -0.32
C TRP A 662 -26.74 -12.43 -0.85
N GLN A 663 -26.12 -13.11 -1.82
CA GLN A 663 -26.56 -14.47 -2.17
C GLN A 663 -26.26 -15.43 -1.02
N GLU A 664 -25.09 -15.31 -0.40
CA GLU A 664 -24.71 -16.10 0.76
C GLU A 664 -23.68 -15.38 1.65
N VAL A 665 -23.74 -15.65 2.96
CA VAL A 665 -22.76 -15.17 3.93
C VAL A 665 -22.44 -16.30 4.89
N PHE A 666 -21.16 -16.55 5.10
CA PHE A 666 -20.71 -17.60 6.03
C PHE A 666 -19.66 -17.04 6.99
N GLN A 667 -19.71 -17.51 8.22
CA GLN A 667 -18.67 -17.29 9.22
C GLN A 667 -17.97 -18.60 9.53
N TYR A 668 -16.64 -18.63 9.44
CA TYR A 668 -15.80 -19.77 9.79
C TYR A 668 -14.92 -19.42 10.99
N GLY A 669 -14.84 -20.31 11.99
CA GLY A 669 -13.91 -20.16 13.11
C GLY A 669 -14.38 -20.85 14.38
N SER A 670 -13.72 -20.58 15.51
CA SER A 670 -14.06 -21.24 16.78
C SER A 670 -15.45 -20.85 17.30
N ILE A 671 -16.08 -21.75 18.06
CA ILE A 671 -17.38 -21.54 18.71
C ILE A 671 -17.19 -21.68 20.22
N PRO A 672 -17.24 -20.57 20.99
CA PRO A 672 -17.03 -20.61 22.45
C PRO A 672 -18.30 -20.88 23.25
N PHE A 673 -19.49 -20.66 22.67
CA PHE A 673 -20.77 -20.72 23.37
C PHE A 673 -21.83 -21.51 22.58
N GLY A 674 -22.80 -22.10 23.28
CA GLY A 674 -23.92 -22.83 22.68
C GLY A 674 -23.71 -24.34 22.61
N ARG A 675 -24.60 -25.03 21.88
CA ARG A 675 -24.62 -26.50 21.76
C ARG A 675 -23.37 -27.08 21.07
N ASN A 676 -22.82 -26.35 20.10
CA ASN A 676 -21.64 -26.76 19.32
C ASN A 676 -20.33 -26.15 19.85
N LYS A 677 -20.27 -25.79 21.15
CA LYS A 677 -19.08 -25.15 21.72
C LYS A 677 -17.88 -26.11 21.73
N GLN A 678 -16.71 -25.58 21.42
CA GLN A 678 -15.44 -26.28 21.56
C GLN A 678 -14.87 -26.09 22.97
N ALA A 679 -13.95 -26.99 23.36
CA ALA A 679 -13.25 -26.85 24.64
C ALA A 679 -12.48 -25.51 24.71
N PRO A 680 -12.33 -24.90 25.90
CA PRO A 680 -11.70 -23.57 26.01
C PRO A 680 -10.29 -23.48 25.41
N CYS A 681 -9.46 -24.49 25.63
CA CYS A 681 -8.10 -24.56 25.09
C CYS A 681 -8.01 -24.74 23.56
N LEU A 682 -9.14 -24.91 22.85
CA LEU A 682 -9.22 -24.93 21.38
C LEU A 682 -9.74 -23.61 20.80
N GLN A 683 -10.07 -22.62 21.64
CA GLN A 683 -10.63 -21.36 21.15
C GLN A 683 -9.57 -20.50 20.49
N ASP A 684 -10.01 -19.72 19.49
CA ASP A 684 -9.22 -18.61 18.96
C ASP A 684 -9.00 -17.58 20.08
N GLY A 685 -7.75 -17.48 20.48
CA GLY A 685 -7.30 -16.52 21.47
C GLY A 685 -6.93 -15.18 20.84
N VAL A 686 -6.41 -15.16 19.62
CA VAL A 686 -6.01 -13.92 18.93
C VAL A 686 -7.20 -13.02 18.64
N ALA A 687 -8.31 -13.60 18.18
CA ALA A 687 -9.57 -12.91 18.00
C ALA A 687 -10.70 -13.75 18.61
N PRO A 688 -11.04 -13.57 19.90
CA PRO A 688 -12.10 -14.34 20.53
C PRO A 688 -13.43 -14.26 19.76
N GLN A 689 -13.85 -15.40 19.20
CA GLN A 689 -14.88 -15.44 18.16
C GLN A 689 -16.30 -15.32 18.71
N LYS A 690 -16.99 -14.25 18.31
CA LYS A 690 -18.45 -14.10 18.48
C LYS A 690 -19.17 -14.32 17.15
N ARG A 691 -20.47 -14.67 17.22
CA ARG A 691 -21.29 -14.74 16.02
C ARG A 691 -21.40 -13.34 15.41
N VAL A 692 -21.20 -13.24 14.10
CA VAL A 692 -21.45 -12.02 13.34
C VAL A 692 -22.89 -11.55 13.56
N SER A 693 -23.05 -10.27 13.91
CA SER A 693 -24.38 -9.68 14.10
C SER A 693 -25.19 -9.76 12.80
N GLY A 694 -26.45 -10.18 12.89
CA GLY A 694 -27.33 -10.39 11.72
C GLY A 694 -27.19 -11.74 11.02
N LEU A 695 -26.20 -12.57 11.37
CA LEU A 695 -26.00 -13.89 10.75
C LEU A 695 -26.73 -15.01 11.54
N PRO A 696 -27.60 -15.80 10.90
CA PRO A 696 -28.19 -16.99 11.51
C PRO A 696 -27.14 -18.01 11.99
N ALA A 697 -27.45 -18.74 13.06
CA ALA A 697 -26.49 -19.68 13.67
C ALA A 697 -26.06 -20.81 12.74
N GLN A 698 -26.92 -21.25 11.82
CA GLN A 698 -26.63 -22.30 10.84
C GLN A 698 -25.55 -21.92 9.82
N TYR A 699 -25.28 -20.63 9.63
CA TYR A 699 -24.26 -20.12 8.72
C TYR A 699 -22.93 -19.81 9.41
N ARG A 700 -22.81 -20.19 10.70
CA ARG A 700 -21.55 -20.18 11.44
C ARG A 700 -21.00 -21.59 11.55
N LEU A 701 -19.90 -21.84 10.87
CA LEU A 701 -19.21 -23.11 10.81
C LEU A 701 -17.95 -23.09 11.66
N THR A 702 -17.58 -24.27 12.15
CA THR A 702 -16.37 -24.48 12.94
C THR A 702 -15.52 -25.58 12.34
N PHE A 703 -14.28 -25.66 12.81
CA PHE A 703 -13.32 -26.67 12.40
C PHE A 703 -13.90 -28.09 12.49
N PRO A 704 -13.71 -28.93 11.45
CA PRO A 704 -14.03 -30.34 11.51
C PRO A 704 -13.26 -31.05 12.64
N LYS A 705 -13.76 -32.21 13.10
CA LYS A 705 -13.19 -32.92 14.27
C LYS A 705 -11.72 -33.30 14.04
N GLU A 706 -11.39 -33.68 12.82
CA GLU A 706 -10.05 -34.04 12.36
C GLU A 706 -9.06 -32.86 12.39
N TYR A 707 -9.55 -31.61 12.36
CA TYR A 707 -8.75 -30.39 12.48
C TYR A 707 -8.57 -29.92 13.93
N GLN A 708 -9.17 -30.58 14.93
CA GLN A 708 -9.06 -30.15 16.34
C GLN A 708 -7.61 -30.10 16.86
N ARG A 709 -6.69 -30.90 16.30
CA ARG A 709 -5.27 -30.86 16.67
C ARG A 709 -4.54 -29.61 16.18
N ARG A 710 -5.13 -28.86 15.25
CA ARG A 710 -4.62 -27.59 14.70
C ARG A 710 -5.36 -26.39 15.29
N MET A 711 -6.07 -26.58 16.39
CA MET A 711 -6.76 -25.53 17.11
C MET A 711 -5.99 -25.15 18.38
N GLY A 712 -6.11 -23.90 18.79
CA GLY A 712 -5.37 -23.33 19.92
C GLY A 712 -5.45 -21.81 19.91
N PHE A 713 -4.74 -21.15 20.83
CA PHE A 713 -4.79 -19.70 21.01
C PHE A 713 -4.44 -18.97 19.70
N THR A 714 -3.36 -19.36 19.04
CA THR A 714 -2.88 -18.74 17.78
C THR A 714 -3.34 -19.54 16.57
N GLU A 715 -3.37 -20.86 16.69
CA GLU A 715 -3.61 -21.81 15.62
C GLU A 715 -5.05 -21.75 15.11
N SER A 716 -6.03 -21.58 16.01
CA SER A 716 -7.43 -21.39 15.61
C SER A 716 -7.65 -20.07 14.86
N HIS A 717 -6.72 -19.12 14.95
CA HIS A 717 -6.74 -17.86 14.21
C HIS A 717 -5.97 -17.93 12.90
N PHE A 718 -5.07 -18.90 12.75
CA PHE A 718 -4.12 -18.89 11.66
C PHE A 718 -4.80 -19.23 10.33
N ILE A 719 -4.70 -18.31 9.37
CA ILE A 719 -5.41 -18.41 8.09
C ILE A 719 -5.05 -19.69 7.30
N GLY A 720 -3.82 -20.18 7.44
CA GLY A 720 -3.37 -21.40 6.77
C GLY A 720 -4.05 -22.69 7.24
N TYR A 721 -4.76 -22.66 8.37
CA TYR A 721 -5.54 -23.79 8.87
C TYR A 721 -7.00 -23.78 8.46
N TYR A 722 -7.42 -22.84 7.60
CA TYR A 722 -8.78 -22.76 7.07
C TYR A 722 -8.95 -23.42 5.70
N GLU A 723 -7.99 -24.19 5.21
CA GLU A 723 -8.11 -24.94 3.94
C GLU A 723 -9.34 -25.87 3.88
N TRP A 724 -9.79 -26.38 5.03
CA TRP A 724 -10.93 -27.30 5.13
C TRP A 724 -12.25 -26.71 4.62
N ILE A 725 -12.36 -25.39 4.49
CA ILE A 725 -13.57 -24.75 3.92
C ILE A 725 -13.81 -25.19 2.47
N PHE A 726 -12.74 -25.56 1.76
CA PHE A 726 -12.82 -26.03 0.38
C PHE A 726 -13.19 -27.52 0.29
N ASP A 727 -13.02 -28.28 1.37
CA ASP A 727 -13.42 -29.68 1.48
C ASP A 727 -14.92 -29.85 1.77
N ILE A 728 -15.61 -28.75 2.12
CA ILE A 728 -17.06 -28.75 2.30
C ILE A 728 -17.73 -29.06 0.94
N PRO A 729 -18.55 -30.11 0.84
CA PRO A 729 -19.23 -30.46 -0.42
C PRO A 729 -20.11 -29.31 -0.93
N LYS A 730 -20.15 -29.09 -2.25
CA LYS A 730 -20.80 -27.92 -2.89
C LYS A 730 -22.25 -27.67 -2.46
N GLU A 731 -23.01 -28.73 -2.20
CA GLU A 731 -24.43 -28.66 -1.79
C GLU A 731 -24.62 -28.38 -0.29
N LYS A 732 -23.54 -28.38 0.50
CA LYS A 732 -23.60 -28.16 1.94
C LYS A 732 -23.46 -26.67 2.28
N VAL A 733 -24.12 -26.29 3.36
CA VAL A 733 -23.99 -24.95 3.95
C VAL A 733 -22.52 -24.68 4.25
N GLY A 734 -22.03 -23.50 3.88
CA GLY A 734 -20.64 -23.10 4.10
C GLY A 734 -19.66 -23.50 2.99
N ALA A 735 -20.09 -24.15 1.91
CA ALA A 735 -19.21 -24.45 0.79
C ALA A 735 -18.83 -23.18 0.01
N VAL A 736 -17.57 -23.10 -0.42
CA VAL A 736 -17.15 -22.14 -1.46
C VAL A 736 -17.57 -22.71 -2.81
N ARG A 737 -18.64 -22.14 -3.38
CA ARG A 737 -19.30 -22.64 -4.60
C ARG A 737 -18.49 -22.34 -5.86
N GLN A 738 -18.70 -23.19 -6.86
CA GLN A 738 -18.18 -22.94 -8.20
C GLN A 738 -19.16 -22.08 -9.01
N HIS A 739 -18.68 -21.06 -9.71
CA HIS A 739 -19.50 -20.08 -10.42
C HIS A 739 -19.19 -19.93 -11.91
#